data_AF-A0A2R6EAX9-F1
#
_entry.id   AF-A0A2R6EAX9-F1
#
_cell.length_a   1.000
_cell.length_b   1.000
_cell.length_c   1.000
_cell.angle_alpha   90.00
_cell.angle_beta   90.00
_cell.angle_gamma   90.00
#
_symmetry.space_group_name_H-M   'P 1'
#
loop_
_entity.id
_entity.type
_entity.pdbx_description
1 polymer ?
#
loop_
_entity_poly.entity_id
_entity_poly.type
_entity_poly.pdbx_seq_one_letter_code
_entity_poly.pdbx_strand_id
1 'polypeptide(L)'
;MQRRTFLRTTAATVAGSVLAGQGTRRALAQAEIADIAFDSTSSLLDAAGDPLTDESLVAVWAEPTATNVDSDDDGDAVDYGDDQQIPLVGVDGSVVGFGAMVANDDADFRFGNEEFLLNVWDEQIGSGTVLWDEGHGQYYSLDRFGSFERYAEDNGYTVEATESLADDLSDADGVVVTSPSDAFSGSERDALAGFVDDGGAVLLHDQSDFRNFDETDNLNALASALGAGFRFNDDQVEDEESNAGVAFVPTTGQFNDAFPFFAERDGLGLDLDPAESYEVEVVSPTDGDTLDVAFVEESNRPERSVRVLGIDTPETAANADAERPEEWEGIADEAPQPPEGESDDGDDSVRDVGELNFYSTSSLVDPSKGALTDESLVAVWAEPTAVNEDADGDGDAYVYGGEPIPLAAIDDDAGVVAFGANLVSDGADLAGPGNEDEFLLNVWDEQIGSGTVLWDEGHDQFEDYRLANFSTFESAAEDAGYTVEATTGVPEDTGDAAGYVVVTPDESAPFTDEERSALRSFVDDGGVVLCHGVADFRDFDGTGTLNGVLDALDAGFRYNDDQVLDDENNEGQDFDLLTSVLNTDEFPYLDADDTSVPPDAEYPYLAAWGERASEFAGRELPVGTRLTLSFDPQSAVYDDFGRILGYLTYDANGDGSRDTLYNSEAIRQGYARVYGSSFSRHDEFWAAEDAARDAGTGLWAASNPDDSPPIRDRPVAEIFAPNPASVVRDGKRVPPGHVRAFAESSAEQEGADTTYRGDVPLAAADKSANVAYLGAPLISESYEAAEGYPVDTSGYENFAFVAGLVDELARDEGPVLIEGGHDQFGLDYALSSEDAAYFGRYLEGRDTAFEQVNDLTSAASGERLDEAKALVVTTPRFGFTEAELDTVASFADDGGAVILMGSGRAPASQRSYLDAVAAGV
;
A
#
# COMPACT_ATOMS: atom_id res chain seq x y z
N MET A 1 -20.45 -28.69 26.46
CA MET A 1 -19.39 -29.58 27.02
C MET A 1 -18.30 -28.64 27.51
N GLN A 2 -17.83 -28.77 28.75
CA GLN A 2 -17.07 -27.72 29.46
C GLN A 2 -15.74 -27.34 28.78
N ARG A 3 -15.48 -26.03 28.63
CA ARG A 3 -14.20 -25.40 28.27
C ARG A 3 -13.04 -26.16 28.94
N ARG A 4 -12.18 -26.78 28.14
CA ARG A 4 -10.94 -27.44 28.60
C ARG A 4 -9.76 -26.53 28.29
N THR A 5 -9.32 -25.81 29.32
CA THR A 5 -7.97 -25.25 29.41
C THR A 5 -6.94 -26.35 29.10
N PHE A 6 -6.23 -26.24 27.98
CA PHE A 6 -5.09 -27.11 27.68
C PHE A 6 -3.81 -26.44 28.18
N LEU A 7 -3.19 -27.07 29.20
CA LEU A 7 -1.80 -26.82 29.56
C LEU A 7 -0.89 -27.21 28.39
N ARG A 8 -0.36 -26.25 27.63
CA ARG A 8 0.88 -26.39 26.85
C ARG A 8 2.07 -25.87 27.68
N THR A 9 3.24 -26.46 27.46
CA THR A 9 4.31 -26.58 28.45
C THR A 9 5.23 -25.37 28.44
N THR A 10 5.08 -24.45 29.40
CA THR A 10 6.02 -23.33 29.59
C THR A 10 7.40 -23.85 30.02
N ALA A 11 8.42 -23.61 29.20
CA ALA A 11 9.82 -23.74 29.60
C ALA A 11 10.15 -22.58 30.56
N ALA A 12 10.04 -22.83 31.86
CA ALA A 12 10.24 -21.84 32.91
C ALA A 12 11.72 -21.41 33.04
N THR A 13 11.97 -20.11 32.89
CA THR A 13 13.08 -19.42 33.58
C THR A 13 12.49 -18.50 34.64
N VAL A 14 12.93 -18.70 35.90
CA VAL A 14 12.30 -18.15 37.11
C VAL A 14 12.97 -16.84 37.55
N ALA A 15 12.20 -15.76 37.62
CA ALA A 15 12.26 -14.69 38.64
C ALA A 15 11.08 -13.73 38.39
N GLY A 16 10.18 -13.32 39.30
CA GLY A 16 9.92 -13.64 40.68
C GLY A 16 8.90 -12.63 41.24
N SER A 17 7.70 -13.09 41.62
CA SER A 17 6.76 -12.53 42.62
C SER A 17 6.20 -11.10 42.37
N VAL A 18 4.91 -10.79 42.42
CA VAL A 18 3.84 -11.08 43.40
C VAL A 18 2.51 -10.71 42.71
N LEU A 19 1.49 -11.60 42.68
CA LEU A 19 0.04 -11.28 42.66
C LEU A 19 -0.91 -12.49 42.43
N ALA A 20 -0.44 -13.73 42.52
CA ALA A 20 -1.32 -14.91 42.49
C ALA A 20 -2.08 -15.08 43.83
N GLY A 21 -3.22 -14.38 43.99
CA GLY A 21 -4.00 -14.43 45.23
C GLY A 21 -5.51 -14.22 45.14
N GLN A 22 -6.08 -13.89 43.97
CA GLN A 22 -7.52 -13.63 43.83
C GLN A 22 -8.27 -14.48 42.78
N GLY A 23 -7.56 -15.23 41.92
CA GLY A 23 -8.15 -15.94 40.77
C GLY A 23 -8.89 -17.26 41.04
N THR A 24 -9.47 -17.51 42.22
CA THR A 24 -10.15 -18.81 42.49
C THR A 24 -11.55 -18.73 43.09
N ARG A 25 -12.27 -17.61 42.90
CA ARG A 25 -13.71 -17.52 43.25
C ARG A 25 -14.64 -16.96 42.17
N ARG A 26 -14.21 -16.91 40.90
CA ARG A 26 -15.04 -16.50 39.74
C ARG A 26 -15.28 -17.65 38.76
N ALA A 27 -15.35 -18.89 39.24
CA ALA A 27 -15.89 -19.99 38.42
C ALA A 27 -17.41 -20.02 38.62
N LEU A 28 -18.17 -19.70 37.55
CA LEU A 28 -19.65 -19.70 37.38
C LEU A 28 -20.35 -18.33 37.28
N ALA A 29 -19.71 -17.28 36.75
CA ALA A 29 -20.46 -16.23 36.05
C ALA A 29 -20.40 -16.58 34.54
N GLN A 30 -21.54 -16.51 33.84
CA GLN A 30 -21.54 -16.45 32.37
C GLN A 30 -20.80 -15.17 31.99
N ALA A 31 -20.00 -15.23 30.93
CA ALA A 31 -19.37 -14.02 30.40
C ALA A 31 -20.46 -13.24 29.64
N GLU A 32 -20.35 -11.91 29.61
CA GLU A 32 -21.34 -10.99 29.04
C GLU A 32 -20.61 -10.18 27.97
N ILE A 33 -21.32 -9.88 26.88
CA ILE A 33 -20.84 -8.97 25.83
C ILE A 33 -20.40 -7.67 26.53
N ALA A 34 -19.21 -7.18 26.19
CA ALA A 34 -18.64 -6.03 26.89
C ALA A 34 -19.26 -4.73 26.39
N ASP A 35 -19.13 -4.49 25.08
CA ASP A 35 -19.60 -3.31 24.37
C ASP A 35 -20.10 -3.75 22.99
N ILE A 36 -21.03 -3.01 22.38
CA ILE A 36 -21.56 -3.25 21.02
C ILE A 36 -21.25 -2.03 20.16
N ALA A 37 -20.82 -2.23 18.91
CA ALA A 37 -20.60 -1.15 17.94
C ALA A 37 -21.88 -0.86 17.13
N PHE A 38 -22.15 0.41 16.86
CA PHE A 38 -23.31 0.88 16.12
C PHE A 38 -22.88 1.79 14.97
N ASP A 39 -22.52 1.20 13.84
CA ASP A 39 -22.12 1.93 12.63
C ASP A 39 -23.30 2.69 12.02
N SER A 40 -23.12 4.00 11.78
CA SER A 40 -24.10 4.89 11.16
C SER A 40 -25.49 4.75 11.79
N THR A 41 -25.57 4.88 13.12
CA THR A 41 -26.82 4.66 13.85
C THR A 41 -27.68 5.91 13.97
N SER A 42 -28.99 5.73 13.78
CA SER A 42 -30.01 6.66 14.28
C SER A 42 -30.35 6.37 15.74
N SER A 43 -30.95 7.34 16.42
CA SER A 43 -31.56 7.15 17.73
C SER A 43 -33.05 6.81 17.63
N LEU A 44 -33.66 6.39 18.72
CA LEU A 44 -35.10 6.09 18.76
C LEU A 44 -35.88 7.19 19.48
N LEU A 45 -37.13 7.43 19.09
CA LEU A 45 -38.09 8.31 19.75
C LEU A 45 -39.30 7.52 20.27
N ASP A 46 -40.14 8.17 21.06
CA ASP A 46 -41.44 7.59 21.43
C ASP A 46 -42.40 7.62 20.23
N ALA A 47 -43.49 6.83 20.30
CA ALA A 47 -44.47 6.76 19.23
C ALA A 47 -45.13 8.11 18.85
N ALA A 48 -44.99 9.17 19.65
CA ALA A 48 -45.46 10.52 19.34
C ALA A 48 -44.40 11.39 18.64
N GLY A 49 -43.14 10.95 18.59
CA GLY A 49 -41.99 11.71 18.08
C GLY A 49 -41.34 12.63 19.11
N ASP A 50 -41.58 12.39 20.41
CA ASP A 50 -40.86 13.04 21.49
C ASP A 50 -39.72 12.11 22.00
N PRO A 51 -38.69 12.61 22.73
CA PRO A 51 -37.64 11.77 23.31
C PRO A 51 -38.19 10.57 24.11
N LEU A 52 -37.70 9.37 23.81
CA LEU A 52 -38.07 8.09 24.40
C LEU A 52 -37.47 7.94 25.80
N THR A 53 -38.24 8.34 26.80
CA THR A 53 -37.85 8.22 28.22
C THR A 53 -38.37 6.96 28.93
N ASP A 54 -39.18 6.13 28.27
CA ASP A 54 -39.71 4.90 28.87
C ASP A 54 -38.65 3.78 28.78
N GLU A 55 -37.82 3.68 29.81
CA GLU A 55 -36.76 2.66 29.93
C GLU A 55 -37.29 1.21 29.80
N SER A 56 -38.60 0.97 29.94
CA SER A 56 -39.15 -0.38 29.74
C SER A 56 -39.20 -0.82 28.28
N LEU A 57 -38.97 0.13 27.35
CA LEU A 57 -38.89 -0.11 25.91
C LEU A 57 -37.46 -0.05 25.36
N VAL A 58 -36.45 0.29 26.17
CA VAL A 58 -35.08 0.53 25.67
C VAL A 58 -34.14 -0.57 26.15
N ALA A 59 -33.50 -1.27 25.23
CA ALA A 59 -32.52 -2.32 25.54
C ALA A 59 -31.09 -1.80 25.64
N VAL A 60 -30.72 -0.83 24.79
CA VAL A 60 -29.36 -0.29 24.69
C VAL A 60 -29.42 1.24 24.54
N TRP A 61 -28.55 1.94 25.26
CA TRP A 61 -28.30 3.38 25.10
C TRP A 61 -26.90 3.63 24.54
N ALA A 62 -26.69 4.79 23.92
CA ALA A 62 -25.35 5.29 23.64
C ALA A 62 -24.61 5.67 24.94
N GLU A 63 -23.28 5.79 24.88
CA GLU A 63 -22.49 6.33 25.98
C GLU A 63 -22.85 7.81 26.26
N PRO A 64 -22.66 8.31 27.49
CA PRO A 64 -22.99 9.71 27.83
C PRO A 64 -22.19 10.78 27.06
N THR A 65 -21.15 10.37 26.34
CA THR A 65 -20.29 11.20 25.49
C THR A 65 -20.85 11.37 24.09
N ALA A 66 -21.81 10.54 23.68
CA ALA A 66 -22.43 10.58 22.38
C ALA A 66 -23.39 11.78 22.22
N THR A 67 -23.55 12.25 20.98
CA THR A 67 -24.41 13.37 20.60
C THR A 67 -25.23 13.06 19.35
N ASN A 68 -26.44 13.63 19.27
CA ASN A 68 -27.25 13.60 18.05
C ASN A 68 -26.79 14.70 17.07
N VAL A 69 -26.66 14.34 15.80
CA VAL A 69 -26.32 15.23 14.68
C VAL A 69 -27.41 15.10 13.62
N ASP A 70 -27.84 16.25 13.09
CA ASP A 70 -28.69 16.36 11.89
C ASP A 70 -27.74 16.46 10.69
N SER A 71 -27.46 15.33 10.05
CA SER A 71 -26.34 15.22 9.09
C SER A 71 -26.70 15.71 7.70
N ASP A 72 -28.00 15.75 7.36
CA ASP A 72 -28.48 16.26 6.08
C ASP A 72 -28.98 17.73 6.12
N ASP A 73 -28.98 18.33 7.32
CA ASP A 73 -29.33 19.73 7.62
C ASP A 73 -30.78 20.10 7.26
N ASP A 74 -31.69 19.12 7.18
CA ASP A 74 -33.08 19.36 6.76
C ASP A 74 -34.00 19.82 7.94
N GLY A 75 -33.57 19.57 9.18
CA GLY A 75 -34.16 20.07 10.41
C GLY A 75 -35.30 19.22 10.99
N ASP A 76 -35.39 17.93 10.66
CA ASP A 76 -36.36 17.01 11.25
C ASP A 76 -35.82 16.06 12.33
N ALA A 77 -34.50 16.07 12.56
CA ALA A 77 -33.84 15.45 13.70
C ALA A 77 -34.34 15.98 15.07
N VAL A 78 -34.56 15.08 16.03
CA VAL A 78 -34.89 15.41 17.43
C VAL A 78 -33.68 15.21 18.33
N ASP A 79 -33.17 16.30 18.92
CA ASP A 79 -32.04 16.27 19.87
C ASP A 79 -32.48 15.87 21.31
N TYR A 80 -31.77 14.91 21.90
CA TYR A 80 -31.97 14.48 23.29
C TYR A 80 -31.37 15.45 24.33
N GLY A 81 -30.33 16.20 23.96
CA GLY A 81 -29.55 17.10 24.79
C GLY A 81 -28.78 16.41 25.94
N ASP A 82 -27.82 17.13 26.54
CA ASP A 82 -26.84 16.61 27.52
C ASP A 82 -27.39 15.90 28.78
N ASP A 83 -28.70 16.05 29.08
CA ASP A 83 -29.32 15.54 30.31
C ASP A 83 -30.07 14.20 30.11
N GLN A 84 -30.15 13.67 28.88
CA GLN A 84 -30.89 12.46 28.53
C GLN A 84 -30.00 11.45 27.80
N GLN A 85 -30.17 10.16 28.08
CA GLN A 85 -29.46 9.10 27.35
C GLN A 85 -30.13 8.85 26.01
N ILE A 86 -29.33 8.64 24.97
CA ILE A 86 -29.78 8.41 23.59
C ILE A 86 -30.09 6.91 23.42
N PRO A 87 -31.34 6.49 23.15
CA PRO A 87 -31.70 5.09 22.94
C PRO A 87 -31.30 4.61 21.55
N LEU A 88 -30.62 3.46 21.46
CA LEU A 88 -30.17 2.86 20.19
C LEU A 88 -30.94 1.58 19.81
N VAL A 89 -31.48 0.87 20.80
CA VAL A 89 -32.27 -0.36 20.56
C VAL A 89 -33.56 -0.34 21.37
N GLY A 90 -34.68 -0.52 20.68
CA GLY A 90 -36.04 -0.47 21.21
C GLY A 90 -36.73 -1.83 21.13
N VAL A 91 -37.51 -2.20 22.14
CA VAL A 91 -38.25 -3.46 22.20
C VAL A 91 -39.65 -3.21 22.72
N ASP A 92 -40.67 -3.56 21.92
CA ASP A 92 -42.07 -3.58 22.35
C ASP A 92 -42.74 -4.89 21.92
N GLY A 93 -42.93 -5.79 22.89
CA GLY A 93 -43.40 -7.14 22.60
C GLY A 93 -42.40 -7.90 21.74
N SER A 94 -42.86 -8.38 20.57
CA SER A 94 -42.04 -9.08 19.57
C SER A 94 -41.58 -8.17 18.42
N VAL A 95 -41.73 -6.85 18.57
CA VAL A 95 -41.19 -5.86 17.62
C VAL A 95 -39.92 -5.26 18.22
N VAL A 96 -38.80 -5.39 17.50
CA VAL A 96 -37.50 -4.85 17.90
C VAL A 96 -37.03 -3.85 16.86
N GLY A 97 -36.53 -2.71 17.31
CA GLY A 97 -35.96 -1.66 16.46
C GLY A 97 -34.49 -1.45 16.81
N PHE A 98 -33.63 -1.43 15.79
CA PHE A 98 -32.22 -1.10 15.88
C PHE A 98 -31.97 0.16 15.07
N GLY A 99 -31.30 1.15 15.65
CA GLY A 99 -30.88 2.35 14.91
C GLY A 99 -29.83 2.10 13.83
N ALA A 100 -29.27 0.87 13.75
CA ALA A 100 -28.19 0.52 12.82
C ALA A 100 -28.34 -0.90 12.24
N MET A 101 -27.55 -1.14 11.19
CA MET A 101 -27.31 -2.45 10.60
C MET A 101 -26.30 -3.27 11.42
N VAL A 102 -26.67 -3.61 12.67
CA VAL A 102 -25.76 -4.13 13.71
C VAL A 102 -24.94 -5.40 13.38
N ALA A 103 -25.13 -6.10 12.26
CA ALA A 103 -24.37 -7.32 11.96
C ALA A 103 -24.20 -7.59 10.44
N ASN A 104 -24.07 -6.53 9.64
CA ASN A 104 -23.68 -6.67 8.23
C ASN A 104 -22.26 -7.24 8.10
N ASP A 105 -21.85 -7.58 6.89
CA ASP A 105 -20.54 -8.18 6.61
C ASP A 105 -19.36 -7.22 6.87
N ASP A 106 -19.63 -5.91 6.96
CA ASP A 106 -18.65 -4.89 7.34
C ASP A 106 -18.56 -4.71 8.88
N ALA A 107 -19.45 -5.35 9.66
CA ALA A 107 -19.48 -5.18 11.10
C ALA A 107 -18.26 -5.79 11.80
N ASP A 108 -17.73 -5.06 12.77
CA ASP A 108 -16.66 -5.56 13.63
C ASP A 108 -17.20 -6.49 14.74
N PHE A 109 -17.19 -7.79 14.45
CA PHE A 109 -17.64 -8.83 15.38
C PHE A 109 -16.79 -8.96 16.66
N ARG A 110 -15.70 -8.20 16.84
CA ARG A 110 -14.98 -8.13 18.13
C ARG A 110 -15.84 -7.54 19.24
N PHE A 111 -16.82 -6.71 18.90
CA PHE A 111 -17.80 -6.15 19.82
C PHE A 111 -18.99 -7.11 20.08
N GLY A 112 -18.96 -8.34 19.56
CA GLY A 112 -20.02 -9.33 19.80
C GLY A 112 -21.38 -8.93 19.21
N ASN A 113 -21.37 -8.07 18.19
CA ASN A 113 -22.51 -7.59 17.44
C ASN A 113 -23.42 -8.73 16.91
N GLU A 114 -22.81 -9.76 16.34
CA GLU A 114 -23.46 -10.99 15.90
C GLU A 114 -24.06 -11.77 17.06
N GLU A 115 -23.37 -11.80 18.21
CA GLU A 115 -23.87 -12.50 19.39
C GLU A 115 -25.07 -11.78 19.98
N PHE A 116 -25.00 -10.45 20.05
CA PHE A 116 -26.10 -9.61 20.49
C PHE A 116 -27.34 -9.83 19.60
N LEU A 117 -27.18 -9.73 18.28
CA LEU A 117 -28.31 -9.92 17.36
C LEU A 117 -28.88 -11.34 17.45
N LEU A 118 -28.03 -12.37 17.54
CA LEU A 118 -28.49 -13.74 17.70
C LEU A 118 -29.17 -13.97 19.06
N ASN A 119 -28.72 -13.32 20.14
CA ASN A 119 -29.39 -13.40 21.45
C ASN A 119 -30.77 -12.72 21.41
N VAL A 120 -30.93 -11.63 20.65
CA VAL A 120 -32.26 -11.05 20.37
C VAL A 120 -33.13 -12.06 19.63
N TRP A 121 -32.59 -12.73 18.59
CA TRP A 121 -33.32 -13.76 17.86
C TRP A 121 -33.72 -14.94 18.76
N ASP A 122 -32.81 -15.43 19.61
CA ASP A 122 -33.05 -16.53 20.55
C ASP A 122 -34.18 -16.19 21.54
N GLU A 123 -34.31 -14.93 21.97
CA GLU A 123 -35.38 -14.52 22.89
C GLU A 123 -36.70 -14.21 22.17
N GLN A 124 -36.65 -13.52 21.02
CA GLN A 124 -37.84 -13.00 20.34
C GLN A 124 -38.46 -14.00 19.37
N ILE A 125 -37.62 -14.78 18.68
CA ILE A 125 -38.05 -15.77 17.68
C ILE A 125 -37.95 -17.19 18.27
N GLY A 126 -36.85 -17.48 18.98
CA GLY A 126 -36.57 -18.77 19.62
C GLY A 126 -35.92 -19.81 18.71
N SER A 127 -36.49 -20.07 17.53
CA SER A 127 -35.92 -20.96 16.49
C SER A 127 -36.83 -20.99 15.27
N GLY A 128 -36.30 -21.29 14.09
CA GLY A 128 -37.11 -21.57 12.91
C GLY A 128 -36.70 -20.72 11.71
N THR A 129 -37.67 -20.31 10.90
CA THR A 129 -37.41 -19.58 9.65
C THR A 129 -37.47 -18.07 9.88
N VAL A 130 -36.45 -17.34 9.42
CA VAL A 130 -36.41 -15.87 9.42
C VAL A 130 -36.41 -15.39 7.99
N LEU A 131 -37.41 -14.58 7.64
CA LEU A 131 -37.50 -13.98 6.32
C LEU A 131 -36.81 -12.62 6.29
N TRP A 132 -35.89 -12.43 5.35
CA TRP A 132 -35.27 -11.15 5.06
C TRP A 132 -36.05 -10.45 3.94
N ASP A 133 -36.56 -9.25 4.19
CA ASP A 133 -37.31 -8.51 3.17
C ASP A 133 -36.39 -7.90 2.11
N GLU A 134 -36.66 -8.21 0.85
CA GLU A 134 -36.03 -7.62 -0.34
C GLU A 134 -37.09 -7.09 -1.32
N GLY A 135 -38.35 -7.02 -0.89
CA GLY A 135 -39.48 -6.61 -1.72
C GLY A 135 -39.70 -5.09 -1.81
N HIS A 136 -38.96 -4.29 -1.04
CA HIS A 136 -39.24 -2.86 -0.81
C HIS A 136 -38.03 -1.96 -1.10
N GLY A 137 -37.18 -2.36 -2.06
CA GLY A 137 -36.08 -1.52 -2.56
C GLY A 137 -34.92 -1.35 -1.60
N GLN A 138 -34.75 -2.30 -0.66
CA GLN A 138 -33.65 -2.29 0.29
C GLN A 138 -32.28 -2.26 -0.39
N TYR A 139 -31.39 -1.41 0.11
CA TYR A 139 -29.96 -1.50 -0.18
C TYR A 139 -29.27 -2.63 0.58
N TYR A 140 -29.75 -2.89 1.81
CA TYR A 140 -29.26 -3.92 2.74
C TYR A 140 -30.00 -5.25 2.57
N SER A 141 -29.82 -5.87 1.42
CA SER A 141 -30.27 -7.24 1.15
C SER A 141 -29.46 -8.28 1.93
N LEU A 142 -29.96 -9.53 1.98
CA LEU A 142 -29.38 -10.61 2.79
C LEU A 142 -27.93 -10.94 2.37
N ASP A 143 -27.56 -10.70 1.11
CA ASP A 143 -26.21 -10.93 0.58
C ASP A 143 -25.13 -10.06 1.25
N ARG A 144 -25.50 -8.97 1.92
CA ARG A 144 -24.59 -8.13 2.73
C ARG A 144 -24.49 -8.58 4.19
N PHE A 145 -25.15 -9.66 4.57
CA PHE A 145 -25.15 -10.24 5.91
C PHE A 145 -24.73 -11.71 5.86
N GLY A 146 -23.96 -12.12 4.84
CA GLY A 146 -23.65 -13.52 4.58
C GLY A 146 -22.86 -14.19 5.71
N SER A 147 -22.10 -13.43 6.51
CA SER A 147 -21.42 -13.90 7.71
C SER A 147 -22.39 -14.18 8.85
N PHE A 148 -23.28 -13.25 9.12
CA PHE A 148 -24.32 -13.42 10.14
C PHE A 148 -25.34 -14.50 9.74
N GLU A 149 -25.73 -14.56 8.47
CA GLU A 149 -26.61 -15.60 7.91
C GLU A 149 -26.07 -17.00 8.25
N ARG A 150 -24.83 -17.29 7.84
CA ARG A 150 -24.16 -18.56 8.13
C ARG A 150 -24.07 -18.83 9.64
N TYR A 151 -23.76 -17.80 10.43
CA TYR A 151 -23.67 -17.92 11.88
C TYR A 151 -25.02 -18.25 12.52
N ALA A 152 -26.11 -17.63 12.08
CA ALA A 152 -27.46 -17.91 12.55
C ALA A 152 -27.92 -19.32 12.12
N GLU A 153 -27.64 -19.72 10.88
CA GLU A 153 -27.93 -21.07 10.38
C GLU A 153 -27.20 -22.16 11.15
N ASP A 154 -25.90 -21.95 11.45
CA ASP A 154 -25.10 -22.84 12.28
C ASP A 154 -25.65 -22.95 13.71
N ASN A 155 -26.34 -21.90 14.18
CA ASN A 155 -27.04 -21.87 15.46
C ASN A 155 -28.50 -22.36 15.38
N GLY A 156 -28.96 -22.85 14.22
CA GLY A 156 -30.19 -23.61 14.07
C GLY A 156 -31.37 -22.84 13.47
N TYR A 157 -31.12 -21.65 12.91
CA TYR A 157 -32.10 -20.93 12.10
C TYR A 157 -32.09 -21.39 10.65
N THR A 158 -33.11 -20.99 9.90
CA THR A 158 -33.12 -21.01 8.43
C THR A 158 -33.41 -19.58 8.00
N VAL A 159 -32.50 -18.98 7.25
CA VAL A 159 -32.62 -17.58 6.83
C VAL A 159 -32.90 -17.55 5.33
N GLU A 160 -33.94 -16.84 4.92
CA GLU A 160 -34.36 -16.82 3.51
C GLU A 160 -34.74 -15.39 3.10
N ALA A 161 -34.20 -14.90 1.99
CA ALA A 161 -34.66 -13.68 1.37
C ALA A 161 -36.03 -13.86 0.69
N THR A 162 -36.89 -12.83 0.74
CA THR A 162 -38.18 -12.81 0.04
C THR A 162 -38.49 -11.44 -0.56
N GLU A 163 -39.01 -11.45 -1.79
CA GLU A 163 -39.58 -10.26 -2.45
C GLU A 163 -41.08 -10.09 -2.15
N SER A 164 -41.69 -10.99 -1.37
CA SER A 164 -43.14 -11.06 -1.19
C SER A 164 -43.55 -11.56 0.20
N LEU A 165 -43.15 -10.81 1.24
CA LEU A 165 -43.44 -11.11 2.65
C LEU A 165 -44.87 -11.62 2.89
N ALA A 166 -45.89 -10.91 2.39
CA ALA A 166 -47.29 -11.25 2.65
C ALA A 166 -47.71 -12.67 2.19
N ASP A 167 -47.03 -13.22 1.17
CA ASP A 167 -47.30 -14.57 0.65
C ASP A 167 -46.51 -15.65 1.42
N ASP A 168 -45.36 -15.30 2.01
CA ASP A 168 -44.41 -16.24 2.62
C ASP A 168 -44.49 -16.30 4.16
N LEU A 169 -45.13 -15.30 4.80
CA LEU A 169 -45.27 -15.19 6.27
C LEU A 169 -45.80 -16.45 6.98
N SER A 170 -46.56 -17.33 6.30
CA SER A 170 -47.18 -18.48 6.96
C SER A 170 -46.21 -19.56 7.41
N ASP A 171 -45.00 -19.59 6.84
CA ASP A 171 -43.94 -20.56 7.17
C ASP A 171 -42.78 -19.91 7.95
N ALA A 172 -42.90 -18.62 8.30
CA ALA A 172 -41.91 -17.84 9.02
C ALA A 172 -42.17 -17.78 10.54
N ASP A 173 -41.10 -17.60 11.31
CA ASP A 173 -41.12 -17.35 12.75
C ASP A 173 -40.59 -15.94 13.08
N GLY A 174 -39.74 -15.37 12.21
CA GLY A 174 -39.26 -13.99 12.28
C GLY A 174 -39.23 -13.30 10.92
N VAL A 175 -39.23 -11.97 10.92
CA VAL A 175 -39.03 -11.11 9.74
C VAL A 175 -38.01 -10.03 10.06
N VAL A 176 -37.07 -9.80 9.15
CA VAL A 176 -36.12 -8.68 9.18
C VAL A 176 -36.48 -7.68 8.07
N VAL A 177 -36.55 -6.40 8.43
CA VAL A 177 -36.75 -5.29 7.49
C VAL A 177 -35.67 -4.24 7.75
N THR A 178 -34.88 -3.95 6.72
CA THR A 178 -33.78 -2.96 6.74
C THR A 178 -34.14 -1.77 5.86
N SER A 179 -34.06 -0.52 6.35
CA SER A 179 -34.20 0.76 5.60
C SER A 179 -34.90 0.66 4.22
N PRO A 180 -36.24 0.50 4.19
CA PRO A 180 -36.99 0.24 2.97
C PRO A 180 -37.26 1.52 2.17
N SER A 181 -36.71 1.63 0.95
CA SER A 181 -36.97 2.78 0.06
C SER A 181 -38.41 2.87 -0.47
N ASP A 182 -39.11 1.75 -0.58
CA ASP A 182 -40.50 1.70 -1.00
C ASP A 182 -41.47 1.50 0.19
N ALA A 183 -42.54 2.29 0.20
CA ALA A 183 -43.56 2.20 1.25
C ALA A 183 -44.37 0.90 1.19
N PHE A 184 -44.50 0.22 2.34
CA PHE A 184 -45.38 -0.94 2.50
C PHE A 184 -46.86 -0.61 2.23
N SER A 185 -47.51 -1.46 1.45
CA SER A 185 -48.94 -1.37 1.22
C SER A 185 -49.74 -1.57 2.51
N GLY A 186 -51.00 -1.13 2.50
CA GLY A 186 -51.89 -1.39 3.65
C GLY A 186 -52.10 -2.88 3.91
N SER A 187 -52.08 -3.71 2.87
CA SER A 187 -52.22 -5.17 3.00
C SER A 187 -51.00 -5.84 3.62
N GLU A 188 -49.79 -5.42 3.28
CA GLU A 188 -48.57 -5.96 3.91
C GLU A 188 -48.51 -5.56 5.37
N ARG A 189 -48.81 -4.29 5.70
CA ARG A 189 -48.89 -3.83 7.09
C ARG A 189 -49.93 -4.61 7.91
N ASP A 190 -51.12 -4.84 7.36
CA ASP A 190 -52.14 -5.66 8.01
C ASP A 190 -51.68 -7.13 8.20
N ALA A 191 -50.90 -7.68 7.25
CA ALA A 191 -50.37 -9.03 7.32
C ALA A 191 -49.28 -9.15 8.39
N LEU A 192 -48.31 -8.22 8.43
CA LEU A 192 -47.25 -8.18 9.44
C LEU A 192 -47.81 -7.91 10.85
N ALA A 193 -48.79 -7.04 10.98
CA ALA A 193 -49.48 -6.85 12.27
C ALA A 193 -50.20 -8.13 12.72
N GLY A 194 -50.84 -8.86 11.79
CA GLY A 194 -51.43 -10.17 12.06
C GLY A 194 -50.40 -11.23 12.44
N PHE A 195 -49.23 -11.21 11.81
CA PHE A 195 -48.10 -12.08 12.12
C PHE A 195 -47.58 -11.86 13.55
N VAL A 196 -47.41 -10.59 13.96
CA VAL A 196 -47.06 -10.22 15.34
C VAL A 196 -48.13 -10.67 16.33
N ASP A 197 -49.41 -10.46 16.03
CA ASP A 197 -50.55 -10.93 16.86
C ASP A 197 -50.57 -12.47 17.03
N ASP A 198 -50.12 -13.21 16.00
CA ASP A 198 -50.02 -14.67 16.01
C ASP A 198 -48.71 -15.19 16.67
N GLY A 199 -47.84 -14.29 17.10
CA GLY A 199 -46.62 -14.57 17.87
C GLY A 199 -45.32 -14.56 17.09
N GLY A 200 -45.34 -14.11 15.83
CA GLY A 200 -44.12 -13.86 15.06
C GLY A 200 -43.38 -12.60 15.54
N ALA A 201 -42.08 -12.54 15.27
CA ALA A 201 -41.25 -11.38 15.62
C ALA A 201 -40.88 -10.56 14.37
N VAL A 202 -40.84 -9.24 14.50
CA VAL A 202 -40.41 -8.33 13.44
C VAL A 202 -39.25 -7.48 13.95
N LEU A 203 -38.12 -7.56 13.25
CA LEU A 203 -36.91 -6.81 13.53
C LEU A 203 -36.76 -5.73 12.47
N LEU A 204 -36.72 -4.48 12.92
CA LEU A 204 -36.63 -3.29 12.10
C LEU A 204 -35.23 -2.69 12.30
N HIS A 205 -34.49 -2.54 11.21
CA HIS A 205 -33.18 -1.90 11.21
C HIS A 205 -33.27 -0.60 10.42
N ASP A 206 -32.88 0.46 11.09
CA ASP A 206 -32.76 1.80 10.54
C ASP A 206 -31.28 2.15 10.37
N GLN A 207 -30.99 3.37 9.93
CA GLN A 207 -29.64 3.90 9.82
C GLN A 207 -29.67 5.44 9.90
N SER A 208 -28.49 6.05 9.99
CA SER A 208 -28.32 7.50 10.04
C SER A 208 -28.87 8.23 8.82
N ASP A 209 -29.30 9.47 9.03
CA ASP A 209 -29.78 10.45 8.05
C ASP A 209 -28.71 10.95 7.03
N PHE A 210 -27.47 10.45 7.09
CA PHE A 210 -26.39 10.89 6.19
C PHE A 210 -26.77 10.76 4.70
N ARG A 211 -26.88 11.92 4.02
CA ARG A 211 -27.32 12.06 2.62
C ARG A 211 -28.77 11.59 2.34
N ASN A 212 -29.61 11.46 3.37
CA ASN A 212 -31.04 11.11 3.30
C ASN A 212 -31.28 9.72 2.67
N PHE A 213 -30.52 8.72 3.14
CA PHE A 213 -30.64 7.30 2.70
C PHE A 213 -31.28 6.39 3.76
N ASP A 214 -31.58 6.94 4.94
CA ASP A 214 -32.19 6.32 6.11
C ASP A 214 -33.58 5.73 5.82
N GLU A 215 -34.38 6.42 5.00
CA GLU A 215 -35.76 6.05 4.64
C GLU A 215 -36.67 5.91 5.88
N THR A 216 -36.36 6.66 6.95
CA THR A 216 -36.95 6.61 8.30
C THR A 216 -38.48 6.67 8.28
N ASP A 217 -39.04 7.44 7.35
CA ASP A 217 -40.48 7.65 7.20
C ASP A 217 -41.24 6.36 6.82
N ASN A 218 -40.66 5.52 5.94
CA ASN A 218 -41.25 4.26 5.53
C ASN A 218 -41.22 3.24 6.67
N LEU A 219 -40.10 3.17 7.39
CA LEU A 219 -39.92 2.27 8.52
C LEU A 219 -40.83 2.67 9.69
N ASN A 220 -40.95 3.96 9.98
CA ASN A 220 -41.86 4.50 10.99
C ASN A 220 -43.35 4.25 10.65
N ALA A 221 -43.73 4.28 9.38
CA ALA A 221 -45.08 3.92 8.95
C ALA A 221 -45.40 2.44 9.19
N LEU A 222 -44.40 1.56 9.13
CA LEU A 222 -44.52 0.15 9.48
C LEU A 222 -44.54 -0.05 11.01
N ALA A 223 -43.59 0.52 11.74
CA ALA A 223 -43.53 0.46 13.22
C ALA A 223 -44.86 0.92 13.86
N SER A 224 -45.44 2.01 13.34
CA SER A 224 -46.75 2.51 13.78
C SER A 224 -47.89 1.52 13.50
N ALA A 225 -47.85 0.80 12.37
CA ALA A 225 -48.86 -0.20 12.02
C ALA A 225 -48.76 -1.47 12.87
N LEU A 226 -47.54 -1.86 13.28
CA LEU A 226 -47.29 -2.93 14.24
C LEU A 226 -47.64 -2.53 15.67
N GLY A 227 -47.80 -1.22 15.93
CA GLY A 227 -48.17 -0.68 17.22
C GLY A 227 -47.01 -0.53 18.19
N ALA A 228 -45.78 -0.41 17.67
CA ALA A 228 -44.58 -0.19 18.48
C ALA A 228 -44.69 1.10 19.31
N GLY A 229 -44.29 1.02 20.59
CA GLY A 229 -44.20 2.16 21.51
C GLY A 229 -43.04 3.12 21.21
N PHE A 230 -42.16 2.75 20.29
CA PHE A 230 -41.05 3.56 19.79
C PHE A 230 -41.20 3.81 18.28
N ARG A 231 -40.39 4.73 17.78
CA ARG A 231 -40.17 5.01 16.36
C ARG A 231 -38.70 5.40 16.17
N PHE A 232 -38.22 5.47 14.94
CA PHE A 232 -36.88 5.92 14.61
C PHE A 232 -36.83 7.44 14.47
N ASN A 233 -35.72 8.03 14.94
CA ASN A 233 -35.36 9.42 14.72
C ASN A 233 -34.66 9.57 13.36
N ASP A 234 -34.76 10.73 12.76
CA ASP A 234 -34.07 11.05 11.51
C ASP A 234 -32.80 11.82 11.88
N ASP A 235 -31.80 11.09 12.38
CA ASP A 235 -30.56 11.67 12.91
C ASP A 235 -29.36 10.71 12.75
N GLN A 236 -28.17 11.18 13.09
CA GLN A 236 -26.97 10.38 13.31
C GLN A 236 -26.50 10.53 14.76
N VAL A 237 -26.12 9.43 15.39
CA VAL A 237 -25.44 9.47 16.70
C VAL A 237 -23.94 9.35 16.49
N GLU A 238 -23.19 10.32 17.01
CA GLU A 238 -21.72 10.35 16.96
C GLU A 238 -21.12 10.36 18.38
N ASP A 239 -19.95 9.76 18.56
CA ASP A 239 -19.18 9.79 19.81
C ASP A 239 -17.67 9.89 19.53
N GLU A 240 -17.01 10.99 19.90
CA GLU A 240 -15.56 11.16 19.71
C GLU A 240 -14.72 10.36 20.73
N GLU A 241 -15.29 9.93 21.85
CA GLU A 241 -14.55 9.27 22.95
C GLU A 241 -14.73 7.75 22.95
N SER A 242 -15.94 7.26 22.69
CA SER A 242 -16.32 5.84 22.77
C SER A 242 -16.79 5.34 21.40
N ASN A 243 -15.84 5.08 20.50
CA ASN A 243 -16.11 4.61 19.15
C ASN A 243 -15.11 3.55 18.66
N ALA A 244 -15.45 2.91 17.54
CA ALA A 244 -14.56 2.01 16.81
C ALA A 244 -13.83 2.78 15.69
N GLY A 245 -12.79 3.54 16.04
CA GLY A 245 -11.90 4.24 15.12
C GLY A 245 -12.42 5.61 14.64
N VAL A 246 -13.72 5.74 14.38
CA VAL A 246 -14.33 6.97 13.86
C VAL A 246 -15.62 7.32 14.61
N ALA A 247 -15.92 8.62 14.74
CA ALA A 247 -16.98 9.10 15.62
C ALA A 247 -18.40 8.59 15.27
N PHE A 248 -18.68 8.29 13.99
CA PHE A 248 -19.97 7.78 13.53
C PHE A 248 -20.15 6.26 13.72
N VAL A 249 -19.18 5.58 14.36
CA VAL A 249 -19.28 4.18 14.80
C VAL A 249 -19.20 4.13 16.33
N PRO A 250 -20.17 4.71 17.06
CA PRO A 250 -20.17 4.67 18.52
C PRO A 250 -20.20 3.23 19.05
N THR A 251 -19.47 3.01 20.14
CA THR A 251 -19.45 1.77 20.90
C THR A 251 -20.07 2.00 22.28
N THR A 252 -20.84 1.04 22.79
CA THR A 252 -21.50 1.22 24.09
C THR A 252 -21.63 -0.07 24.88
N GLY A 253 -21.39 0.04 26.19
CA GLY A 253 -21.70 -0.96 27.20
C GLY A 253 -22.94 -0.61 28.04
N GLN A 254 -23.71 0.43 27.66
CA GLN A 254 -24.89 0.90 28.40
C GLN A 254 -26.11 0.00 28.14
N PHE A 255 -26.08 -1.19 28.74
CA PHE A 255 -27.13 -2.20 28.58
C PHE A 255 -28.21 -2.14 29.65
N ASN A 256 -29.45 -2.42 29.25
CA ASN A 256 -30.56 -2.59 30.16
C ASN A 256 -30.70 -4.05 30.62
N ASP A 257 -30.27 -4.34 31.85
CA ASP A 257 -30.39 -5.66 32.50
C ASP A 257 -31.82 -6.25 32.55
N ALA A 258 -32.85 -5.47 32.23
CA ALA A 258 -34.21 -5.97 32.08
C ALA A 258 -34.36 -6.91 30.87
N PHE A 259 -33.46 -6.82 29.90
CA PHE A 259 -33.46 -7.61 28.67
C PHE A 259 -32.31 -8.64 28.66
N PRO A 260 -32.55 -9.90 28.27
CA PRO A 260 -31.55 -10.98 28.36
C PRO A 260 -30.63 -11.10 27.13
N PHE A 261 -30.29 -10.00 26.44
CA PHE A 261 -29.61 -10.05 25.13
C PHE A 261 -28.07 -10.10 25.19
N PHE A 262 -27.47 -9.96 26.37
CA PHE A 262 -26.04 -9.63 26.49
C PHE A 262 -25.16 -10.81 26.92
N ALA A 263 -25.63 -12.05 26.73
CA ALA A 263 -24.86 -13.23 27.10
C ALA A 263 -23.79 -13.54 26.06
N GLU A 264 -22.53 -13.66 26.47
CA GLU A 264 -21.41 -13.97 25.57
C GLU A 264 -21.37 -15.47 25.22
N ARG A 265 -21.10 -15.79 23.95
CA ARG A 265 -21.00 -17.14 23.40
C ARG A 265 -19.62 -17.30 22.72
N ASP A 266 -19.45 -18.35 21.92
CA ASP A 266 -18.29 -18.44 21.03
C ASP A 266 -18.81 -17.97 19.66
N GLY A 267 -18.54 -16.71 19.31
CA GLY A 267 -19.10 -16.00 18.16
C GLY A 267 -18.20 -15.96 16.93
N LEU A 268 -18.44 -14.98 16.06
CA LEU A 268 -17.59 -14.66 14.90
C LEU A 268 -16.39 -13.79 15.31
N GLY A 269 -16.43 -13.10 16.45
CA GLY A 269 -15.28 -12.36 16.97
C GLY A 269 -14.04 -13.23 17.18
N LEU A 270 -12.90 -12.82 16.62
CA LEU A 270 -11.61 -13.48 16.81
C LEU A 270 -10.80 -12.76 17.89
N ASP A 271 -10.75 -13.32 19.10
CA ASP A 271 -9.93 -12.77 20.18
C ASP A 271 -8.48 -13.26 20.04
N LEU A 272 -7.57 -12.32 19.74
CA LEU A 272 -6.15 -12.58 19.51
C LEU A 272 -5.34 -12.04 20.68
N ASP A 273 -4.55 -12.91 21.32
CA ASP A 273 -3.59 -12.51 22.34
C ASP A 273 -2.31 -12.02 21.64
N PRO A 274 -1.95 -10.73 21.77
CA PRO A 274 -0.75 -10.18 21.14
C PRO A 274 0.56 -10.82 21.65
N ALA A 275 0.52 -11.53 22.79
CA ALA A 275 1.68 -12.27 23.29
C ALA A 275 1.84 -13.68 22.68
N GLU A 276 0.87 -14.13 21.89
CA GLU A 276 0.90 -15.42 21.19
C GLU A 276 1.19 -15.26 19.69
N SER A 277 1.49 -16.38 19.04
CA SER A 277 1.69 -16.46 17.59
C SER A 277 0.75 -17.51 17.03
N TYR A 278 0.19 -17.26 15.86
CA TYR A 278 -0.85 -18.08 15.26
C TYR A 278 -0.34 -18.74 13.98
N GLU A 279 -0.68 -20.02 13.78
CA GLU A 279 -0.51 -20.63 12.46
C GLU A 279 -1.69 -20.26 11.57
N VAL A 280 -1.40 -19.68 10.42
CA VAL A 280 -2.39 -19.29 9.42
C VAL A 280 -2.03 -19.90 8.07
N GLU A 281 -3.00 -19.99 7.17
CA GLU A 281 -2.82 -20.47 5.79
C GLU A 281 -3.32 -19.40 4.82
N VAL A 282 -2.54 -19.09 3.78
CA VAL A 282 -2.92 -18.10 2.76
C VAL A 282 -4.16 -18.58 2.01
N VAL A 283 -5.18 -17.74 1.95
CA VAL A 283 -6.41 -17.94 1.18
C VAL A 283 -6.30 -17.22 -0.16
N SER A 284 -5.93 -15.94 -0.13
CA SER A 284 -5.68 -15.10 -1.29
C SER A 284 -4.68 -14.00 -0.92
N PRO A 285 -3.68 -13.72 -1.76
CA PRO A 285 -3.02 -12.43 -1.70
C PRO A 285 -3.99 -11.35 -2.19
N THR A 286 -4.11 -10.27 -1.41
CA THR A 286 -4.94 -9.11 -1.78
C THR A 286 -4.10 -8.17 -2.64
N ASP A 287 -2.91 -7.83 -2.15
CA ASP A 287 -1.90 -6.99 -2.80
C ASP A 287 -0.51 -7.32 -2.19
N GLY A 288 0.48 -6.45 -2.41
CA GLY A 288 1.85 -6.63 -1.94
C GLY A 288 2.04 -6.62 -0.42
N ASP A 289 1.15 -5.96 0.33
CA ASP A 289 1.23 -5.79 1.79
C ASP A 289 0.02 -6.31 2.57
N THR A 290 -0.99 -6.83 1.88
CA THR A 290 -2.24 -7.32 2.47
C THR A 290 -2.58 -8.71 1.96
N LEU A 291 -2.91 -9.61 2.88
CA LEU A 291 -3.20 -11.02 2.58
C LEU A 291 -4.41 -11.51 3.38
N ASP A 292 -5.30 -12.27 2.73
CA ASP A 292 -6.34 -13.03 3.43
C ASP A 292 -5.81 -14.37 3.91
N VAL A 293 -6.02 -14.67 5.19
CA VAL A 293 -5.51 -15.89 5.83
C VAL A 293 -6.57 -16.63 6.65
N ALA A 294 -6.51 -17.96 6.63
CA ALA A 294 -7.35 -18.83 7.44
C ALA A 294 -6.62 -19.30 8.70
N PHE A 295 -7.18 -19.03 9.88
CA PHE A 295 -6.61 -19.47 11.16
C PHE A 295 -6.70 -20.99 11.32
N VAL A 296 -5.55 -21.66 11.36
CA VAL A 296 -5.50 -23.13 11.24
C VAL A 296 -5.94 -23.85 12.50
N GLU A 297 -5.51 -23.36 13.66
CA GLU A 297 -5.77 -24.00 14.95
C GLU A 297 -7.18 -23.68 15.48
N GLU A 298 -7.85 -22.68 14.91
CA GLU A 298 -9.16 -22.21 15.35
C GLU A 298 -10.31 -23.03 14.79
N SER A 299 -11.39 -23.11 15.58
CA SER A 299 -12.60 -23.84 15.16
C SER A 299 -13.22 -23.15 13.95
N ASN A 300 -13.67 -23.93 12.96
CA ASN A 300 -14.22 -23.45 11.68
C ASN A 300 -13.24 -22.68 10.77
N ARG A 301 -11.96 -22.55 11.16
CA ARG A 301 -10.91 -21.88 10.37
C ARG A 301 -11.32 -20.49 9.85
N PRO A 302 -11.59 -19.52 10.73
CA PRO A 302 -12.02 -18.19 10.31
C PRO A 302 -10.97 -17.55 9.38
N GLU A 303 -11.47 -16.92 8.32
CA GLU A 303 -10.67 -16.17 7.34
C GLU A 303 -10.64 -14.69 7.76
N ARG A 304 -9.46 -14.07 7.73
CA ARG A 304 -9.24 -12.67 8.11
C ARG A 304 -8.19 -12.05 7.21
N SER A 305 -8.37 -10.76 6.90
CA SER A 305 -7.36 -9.95 6.24
C SER A 305 -6.25 -9.58 7.24
N VAL A 306 -5.00 -9.71 6.81
CA VAL A 306 -3.80 -9.30 7.53
C VAL A 306 -3.10 -8.22 6.71
N ARG A 307 -3.03 -7.00 7.27
CA ARG A 307 -2.16 -5.93 6.79
C ARG A 307 -0.78 -6.16 7.41
N VAL A 308 0.21 -6.38 6.56
CA VAL A 308 1.57 -6.72 6.96
C VAL A 308 2.19 -5.51 7.66
N LEU A 309 2.43 -5.63 8.97
CA LEU A 309 2.77 -4.48 9.81
C LEU A 309 4.11 -3.84 9.42
N GLY A 310 4.13 -2.52 9.28
CA GLY A 310 5.33 -1.72 9.08
C GLY A 310 5.86 -1.70 7.64
N ILE A 311 5.14 -2.23 6.67
CA ILE A 311 5.45 -2.06 5.24
C ILE A 311 4.24 -1.50 4.50
N ASP A 312 4.50 -0.83 3.39
CA ASP A 312 3.49 -0.31 2.48
C ASP A 312 3.98 -0.51 1.04
N THR A 313 3.10 -0.95 0.14
CA THR A 313 3.43 -1.18 -1.27
C THR A 313 2.69 -0.19 -2.16
N PRO A 314 3.24 0.21 -3.33
CA PRO A 314 2.51 1.07 -4.24
C PRO A 314 1.15 0.49 -4.61
N GLU A 315 0.18 1.35 -4.82
CA GLU A 315 -1.17 0.94 -5.19
C GLU A 315 -1.23 0.54 -6.67
N THR A 316 -2.03 -0.48 -6.98
CA THR A 316 -2.28 -0.87 -8.38
C THR A 316 -3.05 0.23 -9.13
N ALA A 317 -3.05 0.19 -10.46
CA ALA A 317 -3.84 1.14 -11.26
C ALA A 317 -5.34 1.16 -10.92
N ALA A 318 -5.90 0.04 -10.42
CA ALA A 318 -7.29 -0.03 -9.98
C ALA A 318 -7.56 0.76 -8.69
N ASN A 319 -6.51 1.02 -7.90
CA ASN A 319 -6.55 1.68 -6.60
C ASN A 319 -5.76 3.00 -6.59
N ALA A 320 -5.37 3.53 -7.76
CA ALA A 320 -4.53 4.72 -7.87
C ALA A 320 -5.09 5.96 -7.14
N ASP A 321 -6.43 6.06 -6.97
CA ASP A 321 -7.07 7.12 -6.19
C ASP A 321 -6.68 7.11 -4.69
N ALA A 322 -6.15 5.99 -4.19
CA ALA A 322 -5.65 5.84 -2.82
C ALA A 322 -4.13 6.07 -2.70
N GLU A 323 -3.42 6.19 -3.84
CA GLU A 323 -1.98 6.41 -3.85
C GLU A 323 -1.61 7.81 -3.35
N ARG A 324 -0.53 7.88 -2.58
CA ARG A 324 -0.05 9.12 -1.96
C ARG A 324 1.38 9.40 -2.42
N PRO A 325 1.58 10.16 -3.51
CA PRO A 325 2.90 10.35 -4.10
C PRO A 325 3.91 10.98 -3.13
N GLU A 326 3.47 11.83 -2.20
CA GLU A 326 4.34 12.49 -1.22
C GLU A 326 5.04 11.51 -0.27
N GLU A 327 4.63 10.24 -0.23
CA GLU A 327 5.24 9.17 0.57
C GLU A 327 6.40 8.46 -0.14
N TRP A 328 6.53 8.66 -1.46
CA TRP A 328 7.53 8.02 -2.33
C TRP A 328 8.65 9.00 -2.72
N GLU A 329 9.61 9.15 -1.81
CA GLU A 329 10.73 10.10 -1.94
C GLU A 329 11.46 9.96 -3.29
N GLY A 330 11.54 11.06 -4.05
CA GLY A 330 12.21 11.12 -5.33
C GLY A 330 11.49 10.43 -6.49
N ILE A 331 10.30 9.85 -6.30
CA ILE A 331 9.61 9.06 -7.34
C ILE A 331 8.38 9.77 -7.90
N ALA A 332 7.52 10.38 -7.08
CA ALA A 332 6.11 10.54 -7.48
C ALA A 332 5.61 11.98 -7.67
N ASP A 333 6.50 12.98 -7.62
CA ASP A 333 6.13 14.40 -7.72
C ASP A 333 6.51 15.06 -9.06
N GLU A 334 6.13 16.34 -9.23
CA GLU A 334 6.56 17.28 -10.30
C GLU A 334 8.10 17.42 -10.47
N ALA A 335 8.90 16.61 -9.77
CA ALA A 335 10.18 16.16 -10.34
C ALA A 335 9.90 15.66 -11.77
N PRO A 336 10.85 15.75 -12.71
CA PRO A 336 10.66 15.07 -13.97
C PRO A 336 10.44 13.58 -13.68
N GLN A 337 9.18 13.14 -13.67
CA GLN A 337 8.85 11.88 -14.31
C GLN A 337 9.51 11.99 -15.69
N PRO A 338 10.19 10.95 -16.20
CA PRO A 338 10.73 10.99 -17.55
C PRO A 338 9.68 11.65 -18.46
N PRO A 339 10.04 12.78 -19.11
CA PRO A 339 9.04 13.76 -19.52
C PRO A 339 8.03 13.16 -20.48
N GLU A 340 6.74 13.19 -20.12
CA GLU A 340 5.68 13.09 -21.11
C GLU A 340 5.75 14.32 -22.04
N GLY A 341 6.45 14.14 -23.16
CA GLY A 341 6.12 14.74 -24.45
C GLY A 341 5.93 16.26 -24.52
N GLU A 342 7.03 17.02 -24.48
CA GLU A 342 7.23 18.06 -25.50
C GLU A 342 8.59 17.85 -26.18
N SER A 343 8.52 17.24 -27.36
CA SER A 343 9.55 17.07 -28.38
C SER A 343 10.67 18.12 -28.38
N ASP A 344 11.90 17.71 -28.03
CA ASP A 344 13.15 18.21 -28.62
C ASP A 344 14.29 17.22 -28.29
N ASP A 345 14.55 16.32 -29.24
CA ASP A 345 15.84 15.70 -29.60
C ASP A 345 16.83 15.27 -28.47
N GLY A 346 16.84 13.97 -28.15
CA GLY A 346 17.93 13.26 -27.45
C GLY A 346 17.51 12.60 -26.13
N ASP A 347 17.27 11.29 -26.18
CA ASP A 347 16.47 10.43 -25.29
C ASP A 347 17.29 9.80 -24.15
N ASP A 348 16.70 9.71 -22.93
CA ASP A 348 17.18 8.91 -21.78
C ASP A 348 15.98 8.09 -21.19
N SER A 349 14.90 7.86 -21.96
CA SER A 349 13.77 7.01 -21.56
C SER A 349 13.83 5.64 -22.24
N VAL A 350 13.55 4.57 -21.47
CA VAL A 350 13.38 3.23 -22.02
C VAL A 350 12.17 3.26 -22.95
N ARG A 351 12.36 2.83 -24.19
CA ARG A 351 11.30 2.83 -25.22
C ARG A 351 10.41 1.62 -25.09
N ASP A 352 9.13 1.77 -25.38
CA ASP A 352 8.12 0.69 -25.38
C ASP A 352 8.41 -0.30 -26.52
N VAL A 353 8.58 -1.57 -26.14
CA VAL A 353 8.89 -2.68 -27.02
C VAL A 353 7.71 -3.65 -27.02
N GLY A 354 6.87 -3.55 -28.05
CA GLY A 354 5.85 -4.57 -28.31
C GLY A 354 6.43 -5.95 -28.68
N GLU A 355 5.55 -6.86 -29.10
CA GLU A 355 5.92 -8.21 -29.56
C GLU A 355 6.94 -8.17 -30.72
N LEU A 356 8.13 -8.74 -30.51
CA LEU A 356 9.24 -8.70 -31.46
C LEU A 356 9.10 -9.77 -32.55
N ASN A 357 9.34 -9.39 -33.81
CA ASN A 357 9.48 -10.33 -34.92
C ASN A 357 10.94 -10.76 -35.13
N PHE A 358 11.18 -12.07 -35.02
CA PHE A 358 12.44 -12.73 -35.35
C PHE A 358 12.32 -13.52 -36.66
N TYR A 359 12.50 -12.82 -37.78
CA TYR A 359 12.45 -13.43 -39.11
C TYR A 359 13.64 -14.36 -39.38
N SER A 360 13.36 -15.64 -39.57
CA SER A 360 14.34 -16.68 -39.93
C SER A 360 15.55 -16.66 -39.00
N THR A 361 15.31 -16.80 -37.70
CA THR A 361 16.32 -16.67 -36.65
C THR A 361 17.09 -17.97 -36.36
N SER A 362 18.36 -17.83 -36.00
CA SER A 362 19.18 -18.87 -35.35
C SER A 362 19.14 -18.69 -33.83
N SER A 363 19.19 -19.77 -33.06
CA SER A 363 19.38 -19.68 -31.61
C SER A 363 20.84 -19.43 -31.23
N LEU A 364 21.08 -19.16 -29.94
CA LEU A 364 22.42 -19.06 -29.36
C LEU A 364 22.75 -20.29 -28.53
N VAL A 365 24.03 -20.61 -28.34
CA VAL A 365 24.54 -21.75 -27.55
C VAL A 365 25.72 -21.32 -26.71
N ASP A 366 26.06 -22.11 -25.68
CA ASP A 366 27.26 -21.86 -24.88
C ASP A 366 28.56 -22.06 -25.71
N PRO A 367 29.74 -21.62 -25.21
CA PRO A 367 31.00 -21.77 -25.94
C PRO A 367 31.44 -23.22 -26.17
N SER A 368 30.82 -24.18 -25.47
CA SER A 368 31.02 -25.61 -25.62
C SER A 368 30.10 -26.25 -26.67
N LYS A 369 29.22 -25.46 -27.31
CA LYS A 369 28.14 -25.88 -28.21
C LYS A 369 27.04 -26.71 -27.52
N GLY A 370 26.77 -26.40 -26.26
CA GLY A 370 25.63 -26.90 -25.49
C GLY A 370 24.59 -25.81 -25.25
N ALA A 371 23.53 -26.12 -24.50
CA ALA A 371 22.51 -25.14 -24.13
C ALA A 371 23.11 -23.94 -23.39
N LEU A 372 22.74 -22.73 -23.81
CA LEU A 372 23.03 -21.50 -23.07
C LEU A 372 21.96 -21.35 -21.98
N THR A 373 22.33 -21.60 -20.73
CA THR A 373 21.43 -21.57 -19.56
C THR A 373 21.79 -20.46 -18.58
N ASP A 374 22.73 -19.59 -18.93
CA ASP A 374 23.13 -18.48 -18.09
C ASP A 374 22.19 -17.30 -18.37
N GLU A 375 21.21 -17.09 -17.49
CA GLU A 375 20.16 -16.08 -17.66
C GLU A 375 20.73 -14.66 -17.67
N SER A 376 21.87 -14.43 -17.00
CA SER A 376 22.57 -13.13 -17.01
C SER A 376 23.14 -12.74 -18.39
N LEU A 377 23.15 -13.67 -19.35
CA LEU A 377 23.60 -13.40 -20.72
C LEU A 377 22.45 -13.30 -21.71
N VAL A 378 21.24 -13.80 -21.39
CA VAL A 378 20.17 -13.95 -22.40
C VAL A 378 19.16 -12.83 -22.27
N ALA A 379 19.07 -12.00 -23.30
CA ALA A 379 18.17 -10.84 -23.36
C ALA A 379 16.76 -11.20 -23.84
N VAL A 380 16.64 -12.14 -24.79
CA VAL A 380 15.36 -12.54 -25.39
C VAL A 380 15.28 -14.04 -25.56
N TRP A 381 14.15 -14.62 -25.14
CA TRP A 381 13.82 -16.03 -25.32
C TRP A 381 12.77 -16.21 -26.41
N ALA A 382 12.75 -17.38 -27.05
CA ALA A 382 11.61 -17.80 -27.85
C ALA A 382 10.45 -18.23 -26.94
N GLU A 383 9.22 -18.14 -27.46
CA GLU A 383 8.04 -18.67 -26.79
C GLU A 383 8.19 -20.17 -26.45
N PRO A 384 7.58 -20.68 -25.35
CA PRO A 384 7.71 -22.07 -24.94
C PRO A 384 7.25 -23.12 -25.97
N THR A 385 6.49 -22.68 -26.99
CA THR A 385 6.00 -23.48 -28.12
C THR A 385 7.04 -23.65 -29.22
N ALA A 386 8.04 -22.78 -29.27
CA ALA A 386 9.06 -22.80 -30.29
C ALA A 386 9.92 -24.07 -30.24
N VAL A 387 10.40 -24.49 -31.40
CA VAL A 387 11.33 -25.61 -31.58
C VAL A 387 12.46 -25.17 -32.49
N ASN A 388 13.63 -25.79 -32.36
CA ASN A 388 14.73 -25.56 -33.27
C ASN A 388 15.12 -26.84 -34.04
N GLU A 389 15.51 -26.69 -35.30
CA GLU A 389 15.96 -27.79 -36.15
C GLU A 389 17.25 -27.46 -36.91
N ASP A 390 18.03 -28.51 -37.19
CA ASP A 390 19.15 -28.54 -38.14
C ASP A 390 18.56 -28.52 -39.56
N ALA A 391 18.43 -27.33 -40.17
CA ALA A 391 17.64 -27.14 -41.38
C ALA A 391 18.41 -27.60 -42.63
N ASP A 392 19.73 -27.48 -42.61
CA ASP A 392 20.64 -27.89 -43.67
C ASP A 392 20.91 -29.43 -43.65
N GLY A 393 20.84 -30.04 -42.46
CA GLY A 393 20.91 -31.47 -42.20
C GLY A 393 22.33 -32.05 -42.12
N ASP A 394 23.34 -31.24 -41.82
CA ASP A 394 24.74 -31.64 -41.72
C ASP A 394 25.13 -32.14 -40.31
N GLY A 395 24.33 -31.79 -39.30
CA GLY A 395 24.39 -32.30 -37.92
C GLY A 395 25.28 -31.53 -36.97
N ASP A 396 25.54 -30.24 -37.20
CA ASP A 396 26.31 -29.38 -36.30
C ASP A 396 25.48 -28.40 -35.44
N ALA A 397 24.16 -28.34 -35.66
CA ALA A 397 23.17 -27.74 -34.77
C ALA A 397 23.07 -28.42 -33.39
N TYR A 398 23.00 -27.63 -32.32
CA TYR A 398 22.45 -28.09 -31.04
C TYR A 398 20.93 -28.03 -31.07
N VAL A 399 20.22 -29.03 -30.53
CA VAL A 399 18.75 -29.05 -30.46
C VAL A 399 18.30 -29.00 -29.00
N TYR A 400 17.57 -27.95 -28.63
CA TYR A 400 17.19 -27.63 -27.25
C TYR A 400 16.18 -28.59 -26.63
N GLY A 401 15.37 -29.29 -27.44
CA GLY A 401 14.61 -30.47 -26.99
C GLY A 401 13.64 -30.22 -25.82
N GLY A 402 13.13 -28.99 -25.67
CA GLY A 402 12.21 -28.55 -24.61
C GLY A 402 12.83 -27.65 -23.54
N GLU A 403 14.13 -27.35 -23.64
CA GLU A 403 14.78 -26.25 -22.92
C GLU A 403 14.43 -24.90 -23.59
N PRO A 404 14.39 -23.76 -22.85
CA PRO A 404 14.19 -22.43 -23.44
C PRO A 404 15.22 -22.12 -24.52
N ILE A 405 14.79 -21.52 -25.63
CA ILE A 405 15.63 -21.24 -26.79
C ILE A 405 16.03 -19.75 -26.76
N PRO A 406 17.31 -19.41 -26.58
CA PRO A 406 17.77 -18.02 -26.54
C PRO A 406 17.86 -17.44 -27.96
N LEU A 407 17.27 -16.26 -28.16
CA LEU A 407 17.21 -15.56 -29.44
C LEU A 407 18.11 -14.32 -29.51
N ALA A 408 18.40 -13.71 -28.35
CA ALA A 408 19.38 -12.63 -28.23
C ALA A 408 20.17 -12.75 -26.93
N ALA A 409 21.44 -12.36 -26.96
CA ALA A 409 22.32 -12.39 -25.79
C ALA A 409 23.26 -11.17 -25.73
N ILE A 410 23.59 -10.76 -24.52
CA ILE A 410 24.44 -9.61 -24.19
C ILE A 410 25.54 -10.11 -23.24
N ASP A 411 26.78 -9.76 -23.54
CA ASP A 411 27.94 -10.05 -22.68
C ASP A 411 28.74 -8.76 -22.53
N ASP A 412 28.41 -7.99 -21.48
CA ASP A 412 29.03 -6.70 -21.18
C ASP A 412 30.54 -6.85 -20.91
N ASP A 413 30.95 -7.97 -20.29
CA ASP A 413 32.36 -8.27 -20.01
C ASP A 413 33.17 -8.48 -21.31
N ALA A 414 32.53 -8.99 -22.35
CA ALA A 414 33.10 -9.18 -23.69
C ALA A 414 32.77 -8.04 -24.67
N GLY A 415 31.99 -7.04 -24.26
CA GLY A 415 31.57 -5.88 -25.07
C GLY A 415 30.85 -6.27 -26.35
N VAL A 416 29.96 -7.27 -26.29
CA VAL A 416 29.31 -7.84 -27.46
C VAL A 416 27.84 -8.16 -27.24
N VAL A 417 27.04 -7.83 -28.25
CA VAL A 417 25.62 -8.16 -28.35
C VAL A 417 25.40 -9.06 -29.56
N ALA A 418 24.60 -10.11 -29.43
CA ALA A 418 24.21 -10.97 -30.53
C ALA A 418 22.69 -11.12 -30.65
N PHE A 419 22.18 -10.92 -31.85
CA PHE A 419 20.81 -11.22 -32.24
C PHE A 419 20.80 -12.38 -33.23
N GLY A 420 19.92 -13.35 -33.00
CA GLY A 420 19.73 -14.51 -33.89
C GLY A 420 19.15 -14.17 -35.26
N ALA A 421 18.57 -12.97 -35.41
CA ALA A 421 17.98 -12.46 -36.63
C ALA A 421 18.39 -11.01 -36.91
N ASN A 422 18.06 -10.58 -38.13
CA ASN A 422 18.01 -9.18 -38.50
C ASN A 422 16.62 -8.61 -38.15
N LEU A 423 16.54 -7.86 -37.05
CA LEU A 423 15.27 -7.35 -36.52
C LEU A 423 14.69 -6.17 -37.32
N VAL A 424 15.52 -5.46 -38.07
CA VAL A 424 15.13 -4.30 -38.88
C VAL A 424 15.58 -4.49 -40.34
N SER A 425 14.78 -4.07 -41.32
CA SER A 425 15.14 -4.07 -42.75
C SER A 425 14.09 -3.35 -43.61
N ASP A 426 14.51 -2.57 -44.61
CA ASP A 426 13.62 -1.90 -45.57
C ASP A 426 12.96 -2.85 -46.59
N GLY A 427 13.49 -4.07 -46.72
CA GLY A 427 13.14 -5.02 -47.77
C GLY A 427 12.21 -6.15 -47.35
N ALA A 428 12.11 -6.41 -46.05
CA ALA A 428 11.13 -7.30 -45.47
C ALA A 428 9.88 -6.48 -45.12
N ASP A 429 8.70 -7.07 -45.20
CA ASP A 429 7.45 -6.45 -44.74
C ASP A 429 7.47 -6.51 -43.19
N LEU A 430 8.54 -6.00 -42.56
CA LEU A 430 8.74 -5.85 -41.10
C LEU A 430 7.90 -4.70 -40.57
N ALA A 431 6.68 -4.58 -41.06
CA ALA A 431 5.61 -4.00 -40.27
C ALA A 431 5.08 -5.10 -39.35
N GLY A 432 6.00 -5.71 -38.58
CA GLY A 432 5.65 -6.63 -37.52
C GLY A 432 4.72 -5.91 -36.52
N PRO A 433 4.08 -6.66 -35.61
CA PRO A 433 3.23 -6.06 -34.59
C PRO A 433 4.02 -5.19 -33.58
N GLY A 434 5.34 -5.31 -33.49
CA GLY A 434 6.19 -4.64 -32.51
C GLY A 434 6.93 -3.39 -32.98
N ASN A 435 7.73 -2.84 -32.06
CA ASN A 435 8.63 -1.70 -32.24
C ASN A 435 10.10 -2.20 -32.21
N GLU A 436 10.49 -3.06 -33.17
CA GLU A 436 11.83 -3.70 -33.17
C GLU A 436 12.99 -2.70 -33.32
N ASP A 437 12.74 -1.56 -33.97
CA ASP A 437 13.65 -0.43 -34.01
C ASP A 437 13.86 0.18 -32.63
N GLU A 438 12.80 0.38 -31.86
CA GLU A 438 12.87 0.89 -30.49
C GLU A 438 13.61 -0.08 -29.55
N PHE A 439 13.39 -1.39 -29.71
CA PHE A 439 14.17 -2.41 -29.00
C PHE A 439 15.66 -2.32 -29.30
N LEU A 440 16.04 -2.19 -30.57
CA LEU A 440 17.45 -2.03 -30.93
C LEU A 440 18.03 -0.72 -30.40
N LEU A 441 17.26 0.36 -30.39
CA LEU A 441 17.70 1.65 -29.85
C LEU A 441 17.86 1.59 -28.32
N ASN A 442 16.99 0.90 -27.60
CA ASN A 442 17.17 0.63 -26.17
C ASN A 442 18.49 -0.09 -25.89
N VAL A 443 18.81 -1.13 -26.69
CA VAL A 443 20.08 -1.83 -26.57
C VAL A 443 21.26 -0.91 -26.94
N TRP A 444 21.12 -0.04 -27.94
CA TRP A 444 22.19 0.89 -28.34
C TRP A 444 22.43 1.95 -27.27
N ASP A 445 21.39 2.49 -26.65
CA ASP A 445 21.52 3.52 -25.62
C ASP A 445 22.23 2.99 -24.38
N GLU A 446 21.91 1.77 -23.95
CA GLU A 446 22.64 1.17 -22.84
C GLU A 446 24.07 0.80 -23.24
N GLN A 447 24.24 0.09 -24.35
CA GLN A 447 25.51 -0.55 -24.67
C GLN A 447 26.53 0.41 -25.29
N ILE A 448 26.07 1.34 -26.12
CA ILE A 448 26.90 2.28 -26.88
C ILE A 448 26.82 3.69 -26.29
N GLY A 449 25.64 4.10 -25.82
CA GLY A 449 25.36 5.44 -25.30
C GLY A 449 25.17 6.48 -26.41
N SER A 450 26.26 6.88 -27.08
CA SER A 450 26.17 7.82 -28.21
C SER A 450 27.41 7.80 -29.09
N GLY A 451 27.26 8.18 -30.35
CA GLY A 451 28.39 8.41 -31.26
C GLY A 451 28.24 7.73 -32.62
N THR A 452 29.38 7.48 -33.26
CA THR A 452 29.41 6.87 -34.60
C THR A 452 29.34 5.35 -34.48
N VAL A 453 28.41 4.73 -35.18
CA VAL A 453 28.27 3.28 -35.30
C VAL A 453 28.68 2.88 -36.72
N LEU A 454 29.69 2.02 -36.83
CA LEU A 454 30.21 1.57 -38.12
C LEU A 454 29.51 0.28 -38.56
N TRP A 455 28.88 0.31 -39.72
CA TRP A 455 28.25 -0.85 -40.35
C TRP A 455 29.25 -1.57 -41.24
N ASP A 456 29.59 -2.83 -40.93
CA ASP A 456 30.51 -3.60 -41.75
C ASP A 456 29.93 -3.81 -43.16
N GLU A 457 30.73 -3.58 -44.20
CA GLU A 457 30.49 -4.04 -45.58
C GLU A 457 31.77 -4.68 -46.16
N GLY A 458 32.74 -5.01 -45.29
CA GLY A 458 34.05 -5.56 -45.66
C GLY A 458 34.07 -7.07 -45.90
N HIS A 459 33.09 -7.80 -45.37
CA HIS A 459 33.10 -9.28 -45.29
C HIS A 459 32.08 -9.96 -46.21
N ASP A 460 31.99 -9.47 -47.46
CA ASP A 460 31.21 -10.05 -48.57
C ASP A 460 29.71 -10.36 -48.25
N GLN A 461 29.12 -9.62 -47.31
CA GLN A 461 27.69 -9.71 -46.97
C GLN A 461 26.79 -9.64 -48.21
N PHE A 462 25.65 -10.33 -48.17
CA PHE A 462 24.67 -10.26 -49.26
C PHE A 462 24.19 -8.82 -49.48
N GLU A 463 23.82 -8.49 -50.72
CA GLU A 463 23.40 -7.13 -51.09
C GLU A 463 22.20 -6.63 -50.25
N ASP A 464 21.39 -7.54 -49.70
CA ASP A 464 20.22 -7.21 -48.87
C ASP A 464 20.61 -6.83 -47.42
N TYR A 465 21.83 -7.16 -46.96
CA TYR A 465 22.33 -6.90 -45.59
C TYR A 465 23.25 -5.68 -45.47
N ARG A 466 23.44 -4.94 -46.56
CA ARG A 466 24.16 -3.67 -46.55
C ARG A 466 23.33 -2.55 -45.95
N LEU A 467 24.00 -1.58 -45.31
CA LEU A 467 23.37 -0.42 -44.65
C LEU A 467 22.31 0.28 -45.53
N ALA A 468 22.53 0.31 -46.84
CA ALA A 468 21.59 0.90 -47.80
C ALA A 468 20.17 0.27 -47.83
N ASN A 469 19.96 -0.90 -47.22
CA ASN A 469 18.64 -1.53 -47.05
C ASN A 469 18.14 -1.48 -45.59
N PHE A 470 18.75 -0.65 -44.75
CA PHE A 470 18.36 -0.39 -43.37
C PHE A 470 18.07 1.11 -43.20
N SER A 471 17.72 1.82 -44.27
CA SER A 471 17.60 3.28 -44.27
C SER A 471 16.49 3.81 -43.35
N THR A 472 15.46 3.00 -43.07
CA THR A 472 14.43 3.32 -42.08
C THR A 472 15.02 3.34 -40.66
N PHE A 473 15.74 2.28 -40.28
CA PHE A 473 16.42 2.21 -38.98
C PHE A 473 17.60 3.19 -38.88
N GLU A 474 18.36 3.40 -39.96
CA GLU A 474 19.40 4.44 -40.04
C GLU A 474 18.80 5.82 -39.72
N SER A 475 17.60 6.11 -40.23
CA SER A 475 16.90 7.36 -39.91
C SER A 475 16.46 7.43 -38.45
N ALA A 476 15.92 6.33 -37.89
CA ALA A 476 15.53 6.26 -36.48
C ALA A 476 16.73 6.43 -35.54
N ALA A 477 17.86 5.79 -35.84
CA ALA A 477 19.10 5.94 -35.09
C ALA A 477 19.69 7.35 -35.22
N GLU A 478 19.62 7.98 -36.39
CA GLU A 478 20.00 9.39 -36.56
C GLU A 478 19.11 10.34 -35.74
N ASP A 479 17.80 10.08 -35.69
CA ASP A 479 16.84 10.82 -34.89
C ASP A 479 17.10 10.63 -33.37
N ALA A 480 17.55 9.43 -32.96
CA ALA A 480 18.00 9.12 -31.60
C ALA A 480 19.42 9.67 -31.26
N GLY A 481 20.11 10.29 -32.21
CA GLY A 481 21.39 10.98 -31.98
C GLY A 481 22.65 10.20 -32.37
N TYR A 482 22.51 9.04 -33.00
CA TYR A 482 23.64 8.28 -33.55
C TYR A 482 24.06 8.78 -34.93
N THR A 483 25.27 8.40 -35.35
CA THR A 483 25.70 8.53 -36.74
C THR A 483 26.08 7.16 -37.26
N VAL A 484 25.33 6.62 -38.20
CA VAL A 484 25.61 5.28 -38.77
C VAL A 484 26.38 5.44 -40.08
N GLU A 485 27.54 4.78 -40.22
CA GLU A 485 28.36 4.86 -41.42
C GLU A 485 28.82 3.47 -41.90
N ALA A 486 28.69 3.19 -43.21
CA ALA A 486 29.24 1.98 -43.80
C ALA A 486 30.78 2.02 -43.86
N THR A 487 31.42 0.91 -43.47
CA THR A 487 32.88 0.73 -43.52
C THR A 487 33.27 -0.55 -44.25
N THR A 488 34.50 -0.61 -44.76
CA THR A 488 35.08 -1.85 -45.35
C THR A 488 36.27 -2.36 -44.54
N GLY A 489 36.52 -1.78 -43.37
CA GLY A 489 37.60 -2.17 -42.47
C GLY A 489 37.17 -2.06 -41.01
N VAL A 490 37.79 -2.90 -40.19
CA VAL A 490 37.55 -2.97 -38.75
C VAL A 490 38.22 -1.80 -38.01
N PRO A 491 37.54 -1.14 -37.06
CA PRO A 491 38.15 -0.08 -36.24
C PRO A 491 39.25 -0.64 -35.31
N GLU A 492 40.32 0.14 -35.11
CA GLU A 492 41.42 -0.24 -34.19
C GLU A 492 41.23 0.34 -32.77
N ASP A 493 40.41 1.39 -32.59
CA ASP A 493 40.09 2.07 -31.32
C ASP A 493 38.75 2.82 -31.41
N THR A 494 38.27 3.37 -30.28
CA THR A 494 36.98 4.11 -30.22
C THR A 494 37.07 5.53 -30.79
N GLY A 495 38.26 5.98 -31.18
CA GLY A 495 38.48 7.34 -31.68
C GLY A 495 37.76 7.63 -33.00
N ASP A 496 37.40 6.59 -33.75
CA ASP A 496 36.67 6.66 -35.01
C ASP A 496 35.21 6.15 -34.90
N ALA A 497 34.82 5.42 -33.83
CA ALA A 497 33.48 4.85 -33.64
C ALA A 497 33.23 4.39 -32.19
N ALA A 498 31.97 4.39 -31.73
CA ALA A 498 31.57 3.80 -30.44
C ALA A 498 30.97 2.40 -30.61
N GLY A 499 30.36 2.11 -31.77
CA GLY A 499 29.81 0.79 -32.10
C GLY A 499 30.33 0.24 -33.44
N TYR A 500 30.36 -1.09 -33.57
CA TYR A 500 30.66 -1.78 -34.83
C TYR A 500 29.66 -2.91 -35.06
N VAL A 501 28.85 -2.81 -36.12
CA VAL A 501 27.79 -3.76 -36.46
C VAL A 501 28.28 -4.72 -37.53
N VAL A 502 28.14 -6.02 -37.27
CA VAL A 502 28.42 -7.13 -38.20
C VAL A 502 27.10 -7.82 -38.52
N VAL A 503 26.65 -7.68 -39.77
CA VAL A 503 25.39 -8.27 -40.21
C VAL A 503 25.63 -9.38 -41.22
N THR A 504 25.28 -10.61 -40.86
CA THR A 504 25.23 -11.79 -41.75
C THR A 504 26.42 -11.87 -42.75
N PRO A 505 27.66 -11.96 -42.25
CA PRO A 505 28.86 -12.01 -43.09
C PRO A 505 28.93 -13.33 -43.88
N ASP A 506 29.50 -13.30 -45.09
CA ASP A 506 29.64 -14.52 -45.90
C ASP A 506 30.72 -15.45 -45.30
N GLU A 507 30.42 -16.75 -45.21
CA GLU A 507 31.37 -17.76 -44.69
C GLU A 507 32.71 -17.80 -45.45
N SER A 508 32.73 -17.38 -46.71
CA SER A 508 33.92 -17.37 -47.55
C SER A 508 34.84 -16.17 -47.29
N ALA A 509 34.41 -15.21 -46.48
CA ALA A 509 35.15 -14.00 -46.12
C ALA A 509 35.34 -13.86 -44.59
N PRO A 510 36.07 -14.78 -43.92
CA PRO A 510 36.27 -14.72 -42.48
C PRO A 510 37.19 -13.56 -42.08
N PHE A 511 36.89 -12.92 -40.95
CA PHE A 511 37.76 -11.92 -40.30
C PHE A 511 39.17 -12.48 -40.09
N THR A 512 40.17 -11.73 -40.54
CA THR A 512 41.59 -12.09 -40.41
C THR A 512 42.07 -11.98 -38.95
N ASP A 513 43.22 -12.60 -38.65
CA ASP A 513 43.83 -12.48 -37.30
C ASP A 513 44.12 -11.01 -36.91
N GLU A 514 44.42 -10.16 -37.90
CA GLU A 514 44.68 -8.74 -37.72
C GLU A 514 43.39 -8.00 -37.36
N GLU A 515 42.29 -8.26 -38.07
CA GLU A 515 40.97 -7.70 -37.80
C GLU A 515 40.39 -8.18 -36.46
N ARG A 516 40.54 -9.46 -36.11
CA ARG A 516 40.14 -9.99 -34.79
C ARG A 516 40.90 -9.31 -33.65
N SER A 517 42.18 -9.00 -33.86
CA SER A 517 42.98 -8.27 -32.88
C SER A 517 42.53 -6.80 -32.77
N ALA A 518 42.08 -6.21 -33.87
CA ALA A 518 41.53 -4.86 -33.91
C ALA A 518 40.18 -4.79 -33.18
N LEU A 519 39.26 -5.73 -33.42
CA LEU A 519 37.99 -5.83 -32.66
C LEU A 519 38.22 -5.94 -31.15
N ARG A 520 39.18 -6.78 -30.73
CA ARG A 520 39.52 -6.88 -29.31
C ARG A 520 40.08 -5.57 -28.75
N SER A 521 40.90 -4.88 -29.53
CA SER A 521 41.47 -3.58 -29.12
C SER A 521 40.40 -2.49 -29.06
N PHE A 522 39.42 -2.55 -29.96
CA PHE A 522 38.25 -1.66 -30.00
C PHE A 522 37.38 -1.85 -28.76
N VAL A 523 37.05 -3.09 -28.39
CA VAL A 523 36.32 -3.40 -27.15
C VAL A 523 37.12 -3.04 -25.90
N ASP A 524 38.43 -3.35 -25.85
CA ASP A 524 39.31 -2.96 -24.74
C ASP A 524 39.36 -1.43 -24.52
N ASP A 525 39.02 -0.63 -25.54
CA ASP A 525 38.96 0.84 -25.50
C ASP A 525 37.54 1.38 -25.21
N GLY A 526 36.57 0.48 -24.97
CA GLY A 526 35.19 0.80 -24.59
C GLY A 526 34.18 0.80 -25.74
N GLY A 527 34.54 0.27 -26.92
CA GLY A 527 33.60 0.09 -28.02
C GLY A 527 32.77 -1.18 -27.90
N VAL A 528 31.60 -1.23 -28.55
CA VAL A 528 30.72 -2.41 -28.55
C VAL A 528 30.57 -3.00 -29.94
N VAL A 529 30.58 -4.33 -30.01
CA VAL A 529 30.36 -5.08 -31.26
C VAL A 529 28.97 -5.68 -31.26
N LEU A 530 28.16 -5.37 -32.28
CA LEU A 530 26.81 -5.92 -32.44
C LEU A 530 26.80 -6.91 -33.59
N CYS A 531 26.37 -8.14 -33.33
CA CYS A 531 26.30 -9.21 -34.29
C CYS A 531 24.84 -9.51 -34.62
N HIS A 532 24.51 -9.57 -35.91
CA HIS A 532 23.20 -10.02 -36.39
C HIS A 532 23.37 -11.27 -37.25
N GLY A 533 22.78 -12.36 -36.76
CA GLY A 533 22.71 -13.65 -37.44
C GLY A 533 21.46 -13.80 -38.28
N VAL A 534 21.38 -14.93 -38.97
CA VAL A 534 20.15 -15.49 -39.56
C VAL A 534 20.27 -17.01 -39.49
N ALA A 535 19.16 -17.73 -39.63
CA ALA A 535 19.12 -19.18 -39.65
C ALA A 535 19.95 -19.80 -40.79
N ASP A 536 20.42 -21.03 -40.56
CA ASP A 536 21.20 -21.94 -41.43
C ASP A 536 20.52 -22.37 -42.74
N PHE A 537 19.45 -21.69 -43.18
CA PHE A 537 18.64 -22.11 -44.32
C PHE A 537 19.44 -22.14 -45.64
N ARG A 538 19.99 -23.33 -45.98
CA ARG A 538 20.84 -23.64 -47.14
C ARG A 538 22.28 -23.09 -47.08
N ASP A 539 22.93 -23.07 -45.91
CA ASP A 539 24.29 -22.54 -45.69
C ASP A 539 24.44 -21.05 -46.05
N PHE A 540 23.46 -20.22 -45.68
CA PHE A 540 23.46 -18.78 -46.02
C PHE A 540 23.51 -17.87 -44.78
N ASP A 541 23.95 -18.40 -43.65
CA ASP A 541 23.83 -17.84 -42.30
C ASP A 541 25.11 -17.15 -41.79
N GLY A 542 26.29 -17.61 -42.22
CA GLY A 542 27.55 -17.00 -41.84
C GLY A 542 27.93 -17.21 -40.38
N THR A 543 27.28 -18.14 -39.67
CA THR A 543 27.45 -18.38 -38.23
C THR A 543 28.89 -18.73 -37.88
N GLY A 544 29.61 -19.44 -38.76
CA GLY A 544 31.04 -19.70 -38.62
C GLY A 544 31.91 -18.43 -38.61
N THR A 545 31.55 -17.42 -39.41
CA THR A 545 32.25 -16.13 -39.46
C THR A 545 31.91 -15.26 -38.25
N LEU A 546 30.64 -15.18 -37.86
CA LEU A 546 30.17 -14.48 -36.64
C LEU A 546 30.80 -15.07 -35.38
N ASN A 547 30.81 -16.40 -35.27
CA ASN A 547 31.46 -17.10 -34.17
C ASN A 547 32.98 -16.84 -34.11
N GLY A 548 33.62 -16.51 -35.25
CA GLY A 548 35.01 -16.08 -35.28
C GLY A 548 35.26 -14.70 -34.66
N VAL A 549 34.24 -13.83 -34.65
CA VAL A 549 34.21 -12.55 -33.91
C VAL A 549 34.01 -12.81 -32.42
N LEU A 550 33.01 -13.61 -32.04
CA LEU A 550 32.73 -13.97 -30.65
C LEU A 550 33.94 -14.65 -29.98
N ASP A 551 34.63 -15.54 -30.69
CA ASP A 551 35.89 -16.17 -30.25
C ASP A 551 37.03 -15.15 -30.01
N ALA A 552 37.06 -14.05 -30.76
CA ALA A 552 38.09 -13.03 -30.60
C ALA A 552 37.87 -12.20 -29.34
N LEU A 553 36.61 -11.99 -28.98
CA LEU A 553 36.16 -11.21 -27.83
C LEU A 553 36.05 -12.03 -26.54
N ASP A 554 36.07 -13.38 -26.63
CA ASP A 554 35.92 -14.31 -25.50
C ASP A 554 34.49 -14.33 -24.93
N ALA A 555 33.49 -14.18 -25.80
CA ALA A 555 32.08 -14.12 -25.43
C ALA A 555 31.57 -15.42 -24.76
N GLY A 556 30.66 -15.26 -23.80
CA GLY A 556 29.96 -16.31 -23.07
C GLY A 556 28.93 -17.09 -23.88
N PHE A 557 28.73 -16.75 -25.16
CA PHE A 557 27.79 -17.39 -26.07
C PHE A 557 28.35 -17.52 -27.50
N ARG A 558 27.64 -18.28 -28.34
CA ARG A 558 27.92 -18.51 -29.76
C ARG A 558 26.62 -18.59 -30.54
N TYR A 559 26.68 -18.30 -31.84
CA TYR A 559 25.61 -18.65 -32.77
C TYR A 559 25.52 -20.16 -32.92
N ASN A 560 24.30 -20.68 -32.80
CA ASN A 560 23.94 -22.04 -33.20
C ASN A 560 23.75 -22.08 -34.72
N ASP A 561 23.98 -23.26 -35.30
CA ASP A 561 23.81 -23.50 -36.73
C ASP A 561 22.45 -24.16 -36.93
N ASP A 562 21.38 -23.40 -36.77
CA ASP A 562 20.00 -23.91 -36.73
C ASP A 562 18.96 -22.93 -37.29
N GLN A 563 17.72 -23.43 -37.40
CA GLN A 563 16.53 -22.62 -37.63
C GLN A 563 15.53 -22.83 -36.49
N VAL A 564 15.11 -21.73 -35.87
CA VAL A 564 14.01 -21.72 -34.88
C VAL A 564 12.67 -21.57 -35.61
N LEU A 565 11.68 -22.33 -35.19
CA LEU A 565 10.34 -22.41 -35.75
C LEU A 565 9.28 -22.39 -34.64
N ASP A 566 8.18 -21.67 -34.85
CA ASP A 566 7.01 -21.69 -33.98
C ASP A 566 5.73 -21.71 -34.83
N ASP A 567 4.88 -22.73 -34.68
CA ASP A 567 3.62 -22.85 -35.43
C ASP A 567 2.43 -22.16 -34.76
N GLU A 568 2.59 -21.66 -33.54
CA GLU A 568 1.58 -20.95 -32.74
C GLU A 568 1.80 -19.43 -32.73
N ASN A 569 3.04 -18.97 -32.48
CA ASN A 569 3.41 -17.55 -32.37
C ASN A 569 4.27 -17.11 -33.56
N ASN A 570 3.61 -16.79 -34.69
CA ASN A 570 4.28 -16.38 -35.92
C ASN A 570 3.45 -15.43 -36.79
N GLU A 571 4.13 -14.72 -37.69
CA GLU A 571 3.52 -13.92 -38.75
C GLU A 571 3.35 -14.71 -40.07
N GLY A 572 2.47 -15.72 -40.01
CA GLY A 572 1.97 -16.41 -41.20
C GLY A 572 2.88 -17.49 -41.79
N GLN A 573 4.11 -17.64 -41.32
CA GLN A 573 5.00 -18.79 -41.57
C GLN A 573 5.75 -19.16 -40.28
N ASP A 574 5.97 -20.44 -40.02
CA ASP A 574 6.56 -20.92 -38.76
C ASP A 574 7.98 -20.36 -38.47
N PHE A 575 8.72 -19.90 -39.48
CA PHE A 575 10.06 -19.31 -39.33
C PHE A 575 10.05 -17.78 -39.10
N ASP A 576 8.86 -17.17 -39.09
CA ASP A 576 8.62 -15.73 -38.95
C ASP A 576 8.06 -15.49 -37.53
N LEU A 577 8.88 -15.77 -36.51
CA LEU A 577 8.39 -15.96 -35.14
C LEU A 577 8.09 -14.63 -34.45
N LEU A 578 7.13 -14.66 -33.55
CA LEU A 578 6.77 -13.55 -32.67
C LEU A 578 7.06 -13.94 -31.22
N THR A 579 7.61 -13.02 -30.43
CA THR A 579 7.80 -13.25 -28.99
C THR A 579 7.74 -11.96 -28.18
N SER A 580 7.24 -12.08 -26.95
CA SER A 580 7.31 -11.03 -25.93
C SER A 580 8.08 -11.48 -24.68
N VAL A 581 8.90 -12.55 -24.78
CA VAL A 581 9.64 -13.10 -23.62
C VAL A 581 10.99 -12.40 -23.48
N LEU A 582 10.93 -11.16 -22.98
CA LEU A 582 12.10 -10.33 -22.69
C LEU A 582 12.60 -10.59 -21.26
N ASN A 583 13.91 -10.60 -21.07
CA ASN A 583 14.52 -10.74 -19.75
C ASN A 583 14.72 -9.36 -19.09
N THR A 584 13.60 -8.71 -18.71
CA THR A 584 13.61 -7.37 -18.10
C THR A 584 14.11 -7.37 -16.65
N ASP A 585 14.18 -8.53 -16.00
CA ASP A 585 14.76 -8.68 -14.66
C ASP A 585 16.28 -8.41 -14.68
N GLU A 586 17.00 -8.92 -15.67
CA GLU A 586 18.45 -8.70 -15.84
C GLU A 586 18.75 -7.49 -16.74
N PHE A 587 17.85 -7.17 -17.68
CA PHE A 587 18.00 -6.09 -18.65
C PHE A 587 16.77 -5.17 -18.64
N PRO A 588 16.60 -4.32 -17.62
CA PRO A 588 15.38 -3.52 -17.40
C PRO A 588 15.12 -2.47 -18.49
N TYR A 589 16.11 -2.17 -19.33
CA TYR A 589 15.99 -1.27 -20.47
C TYR A 589 15.39 -1.94 -21.72
N LEU A 590 15.04 -3.24 -21.69
CA LEU A 590 14.55 -3.92 -22.90
C LEU A 590 13.10 -3.60 -23.25
N ASP A 591 12.29 -3.05 -22.34
CA ASP A 591 10.89 -2.68 -22.60
C ASP A 591 10.35 -1.72 -21.53
N ALA A 592 9.48 -0.81 -21.94
CA ALA A 592 8.78 0.13 -21.09
C ALA A 592 7.34 -0.29 -20.73
N ASP A 593 6.73 -1.24 -21.47
CA ASP A 593 5.29 -1.51 -21.32
C ASP A 593 5.00 -2.78 -20.49
N ASP A 594 4.58 -2.54 -19.25
CA ASP A 594 3.69 -3.43 -18.53
C ASP A 594 2.26 -3.18 -19.02
N THR A 595 1.81 -3.98 -20.00
CA THR A 595 0.46 -3.87 -20.61
C THR A 595 -0.72 -4.00 -19.62
N SER A 596 -0.45 -4.24 -18.33
CA SER A 596 -1.44 -4.23 -17.25
C SER A 596 -1.84 -2.82 -16.78
N VAL A 597 -1.04 -1.79 -17.05
CA VAL A 597 -1.28 -0.42 -16.59
C VAL A 597 -2.02 0.39 -17.67
N PRO A 598 -3.20 0.97 -17.38
CA PRO A 598 -3.86 1.87 -18.30
C PRO A 598 -2.96 3.08 -18.63
N PRO A 599 -2.87 3.53 -19.90
CA PRO A 599 -2.06 4.69 -20.28
C PRO A 599 -2.57 6.02 -19.69
N ASP A 600 -3.70 6.00 -18.96
CA ASP A 600 -4.27 7.12 -18.22
C ASP A 600 -4.24 6.92 -16.70
N ALA A 601 -3.44 5.97 -16.18
CA ALA A 601 -3.26 5.78 -14.75
C ALA A 601 -2.67 7.03 -14.07
N GLU A 602 -3.26 7.39 -12.92
CA GLU A 602 -2.71 8.40 -12.01
C GLU A 602 -1.47 7.75 -11.34
N TYR A 603 -0.26 8.17 -11.72
CA TYR A 603 1.04 7.57 -11.33
C TYR A 603 1.36 6.18 -11.96
N PRO A 604 1.62 6.11 -13.28
CA PRO A 604 1.80 4.83 -13.99
C PRO A 604 3.00 4.00 -13.50
N TYR A 605 4.09 4.65 -13.06
CA TYR A 605 5.25 3.94 -12.53
C TYR A 605 4.93 3.24 -11.20
N LEU A 606 4.30 3.95 -10.26
CA LEU A 606 3.87 3.37 -8.98
C LEU A 606 2.83 2.27 -9.21
N ALA A 607 1.87 2.51 -10.11
CA ALA A 607 0.87 1.50 -10.49
C ALA A 607 1.50 0.20 -10.99
N ALA A 608 2.51 0.29 -11.86
CA ALA A 608 3.23 -0.88 -12.37
C ALA A 608 4.03 -1.58 -11.25
N TRP A 609 4.56 -0.85 -10.29
CA TRP A 609 5.23 -1.44 -9.13
C TRP A 609 4.26 -2.05 -8.12
N GLY A 610 3.03 -1.55 -8.02
CA GLY A 610 1.96 -2.15 -7.23
C GLY A 610 1.55 -3.53 -7.77
N GLU A 611 1.47 -3.67 -9.09
CA GLU A 611 1.26 -4.98 -9.74
C GLU A 611 2.44 -5.92 -9.47
N ARG A 612 3.69 -5.46 -9.65
CA ARG A 612 4.88 -6.25 -9.34
C ARG A 612 4.98 -6.67 -7.87
N ALA A 613 4.60 -5.80 -6.94
CA ALA A 613 4.57 -6.12 -5.50
C ALA A 613 3.51 -7.20 -5.21
N SER A 614 2.35 -7.12 -5.86
CA SER A 614 1.29 -8.13 -5.77
C SER A 614 1.73 -9.49 -6.35
N GLU A 615 2.43 -9.48 -7.49
CA GLU A 615 3.01 -10.69 -8.09
C GLU A 615 4.09 -11.30 -7.19
N PHE A 616 4.96 -10.46 -6.61
CA PHE A 616 5.96 -10.87 -5.64
C PHE A 616 5.31 -11.57 -4.44
N ALA A 617 4.26 -10.97 -3.85
CA ALA A 617 3.49 -11.58 -2.77
C ALA A 617 2.91 -12.94 -3.17
N GLY A 618 2.30 -13.02 -4.36
CA GLY A 618 1.74 -14.26 -4.88
C GLY A 618 2.77 -15.36 -5.15
N ARG A 619 3.98 -14.99 -5.57
CA ARG A 619 5.11 -15.90 -5.82
C ARG A 619 5.72 -16.42 -4.52
N GLU A 620 5.95 -15.54 -3.55
CA GLU A 620 6.56 -15.90 -2.25
C GLU A 620 5.57 -16.61 -1.33
N LEU A 621 4.29 -16.19 -1.36
CA LEU A 621 3.22 -16.70 -0.50
C LEU A 621 2.04 -17.29 -1.31
N PRO A 622 2.23 -18.33 -2.15
CA PRO A 622 1.13 -18.92 -2.93
C PRO A 622 -0.04 -19.40 -2.05
N VAL A 623 -1.24 -19.44 -2.61
CA VAL A 623 -2.44 -19.95 -1.92
C VAL A 623 -2.17 -21.34 -1.31
N GLY A 624 -2.53 -21.50 -0.03
CA GLY A 624 -2.26 -22.70 0.76
C GLY A 624 -0.92 -22.70 1.50
N THR A 625 -0.09 -21.66 1.33
CA THR A 625 1.16 -21.51 2.10
C THR A 625 0.86 -21.34 3.58
N ARG A 626 1.64 -22.02 4.42
CA ARG A 626 1.49 -21.96 5.88
C ARG A 626 2.44 -20.92 6.46
N LEU A 627 1.88 -19.98 7.19
CA LEU A 627 2.61 -18.87 7.80
C LEU A 627 2.54 -18.95 9.32
N THR A 628 3.46 -18.26 9.97
CA THR A 628 3.33 -17.90 11.39
C THR A 628 3.10 -16.39 11.49
N LEU A 629 1.92 -16.03 11.99
CA LEU A 629 1.49 -14.67 12.31
C LEU A 629 1.90 -14.35 13.75
N SER A 630 2.52 -13.19 13.95
CA SER A 630 2.91 -12.69 15.28
C SER A 630 2.72 -11.17 15.37
N PHE A 631 2.61 -10.64 16.59
CA PHE A 631 2.27 -9.25 16.85
C PHE A 631 3.45 -8.45 17.41
N ASP A 632 3.40 -7.14 17.17
CA ASP A 632 4.33 -6.21 17.78
C ASP A 632 3.83 -5.76 19.16
N PRO A 633 4.68 -5.70 20.21
CA PRO A 633 4.25 -5.27 21.53
C PRO A 633 3.94 -3.78 21.65
N GLN A 634 4.31 -2.97 20.65
CA GLN A 634 4.11 -1.52 20.63
C GLN A 634 3.02 -1.09 19.66
N SER A 635 2.53 -2.00 18.82
CA SER A 635 1.44 -1.72 17.87
C SER A 635 0.11 -2.31 18.34
N ALA A 636 -0.98 -1.81 17.79
CA ALA A 636 -2.28 -2.43 17.92
C ALA A 636 -2.33 -3.77 17.16
N VAL A 637 -3.22 -4.67 17.58
CA VAL A 637 -3.46 -5.94 16.87
C VAL A 637 -4.28 -5.73 15.60
N TYR A 638 -5.04 -4.65 15.55
CA TYR A 638 -5.95 -4.33 14.45
C TYR A 638 -5.78 -2.87 14.06
N ASP A 639 -5.96 -2.58 12.78
CA ASP A 639 -6.10 -1.21 12.30
C ASP A 639 -7.55 -0.71 12.43
N ASP A 640 -7.79 0.54 12.03
CA ASP A 640 -9.09 1.20 12.10
C ASP A 640 -10.13 0.59 11.13
N PHE A 641 -9.68 -0.19 10.14
CA PHE A 641 -10.53 -0.94 9.20
C PHE A 641 -10.81 -2.37 9.69
N GLY A 642 -10.33 -2.76 10.88
CA GLY A 642 -10.52 -4.08 11.46
C GLY A 642 -9.63 -5.17 10.85
N ARG A 643 -8.65 -4.82 10.00
CA ARG A 643 -7.64 -5.76 9.49
C ARG A 643 -6.64 -6.08 10.59
N ILE A 644 -6.10 -7.28 10.58
CA ILE A 644 -5.11 -7.70 11.56
C ILE A 644 -3.75 -7.09 11.18
N LEU A 645 -3.09 -6.43 12.12
CA LEU A 645 -1.72 -5.94 11.98
C LEU A 645 -0.75 -7.00 12.52
N GLY A 646 0.18 -7.48 11.69
CA GLY A 646 1.17 -8.43 12.18
C GLY A 646 2.34 -8.73 11.26
N TYR A 647 3.32 -9.44 11.81
CA TYR A 647 4.47 -9.96 11.10
C TYR A 647 4.20 -11.37 10.58
N LEU A 648 4.57 -11.62 9.33
CA LEU A 648 4.40 -12.92 8.68
C LEU A 648 5.75 -13.58 8.45
N THR A 649 5.85 -14.83 8.92
CA THR A 649 7.03 -15.67 8.70
C THR A 649 6.68 -16.96 7.95
N TYR A 650 7.53 -17.34 6.99
CA TYR A 650 7.30 -18.43 6.05
C TYR A 650 8.56 -19.26 5.77
N ASP A 651 8.35 -20.44 5.18
CA ASP A 651 9.38 -21.44 4.87
C ASP A 651 9.87 -21.26 3.42
N ALA A 652 10.74 -20.26 3.22
CA ALA A 652 11.25 -19.90 1.88
C ALA A 652 12.09 -21.00 1.22
N ASN A 653 12.72 -21.89 2.00
CA ASN A 653 13.64 -22.91 1.47
C ASN A 653 13.05 -24.34 1.44
N GLY A 654 11.83 -24.51 1.94
CA GLY A 654 11.12 -25.78 2.02
C GLY A 654 11.69 -26.78 3.04
N ASP A 655 12.45 -26.32 4.05
CA ASP A 655 13.06 -27.17 5.07
C ASP A 655 12.13 -27.49 6.25
N GLY A 656 10.95 -26.86 6.28
CA GLY A 656 9.93 -26.97 7.30
C GLY A 656 10.02 -25.91 8.40
N SER A 657 10.98 -24.98 8.34
CA SER A 657 11.15 -23.89 9.29
C SER A 657 10.62 -22.57 8.71
N ARG A 658 9.70 -21.91 9.43
CA ARG A 658 9.14 -20.61 9.05
C ARG A 658 9.95 -19.47 9.67
N ASP A 659 11.19 -19.32 9.23
CA ASP A 659 12.14 -18.35 9.80
C ASP A 659 12.36 -17.12 8.91
N THR A 660 11.84 -17.13 7.67
CA THR A 660 11.97 -16.00 6.74
C THR A 660 10.83 -15.03 7.00
N LEU A 661 11.16 -13.76 7.21
CA LEU A 661 10.18 -12.71 7.46
C LEU A 661 9.82 -12.02 6.14
N TYR A 662 8.55 -12.10 5.76
CA TYR A 662 8.04 -11.51 4.53
C TYR A 662 8.26 -9.98 4.49
N ASN A 663 7.97 -9.28 5.59
CA ASN A 663 8.13 -7.82 5.71
C ASN A 663 9.52 -7.35 5.25
N SER A 664 10.58 -8.00 5.75
CA SER A 664 11.96 -7.62 5.40
C SER A 664 12.35 -8.04 3.99
N GLU A 665 11.75 -9.09 3.44
CA GLU A 665 12.02 -9.50 2.05
C GLU A 665 11.42 -8.50 1.06
N ALA A 666 10.16 -8.10 1.27
CA ALA A 666 9.49 -7.11 0.43
C ALA A 666 10.27 -5.78 0.37
N ILE A 667 10.73 -5.28 1.53
CA ILE A 667 11.57 -4.07 1.60
C ILE A 667 12.91 -4.27 0.86
N ARG A 668 13.64 -5.36 1.17
CA ARG A 668 14.98 -5.58 0.61
C ARG A 668 15.00 -5.78 -0.90
N GLN A 669 13.93 -6.30 -1.47
CA GLN A 669 13.79 -6.46 -2.92
C GLN A 669 13.20 -5.22 -3.61
N GLY A 670 12.94 -4.15 -2.85
CA GLY A 670 12.46 -2.89 -3.41
C GLY A 670 11.01 -2.92 -3.87
N TYR A 671 10.16 -3.76 -3.26
CA TYR A 671 8.72 -3.79 -3.53
C TYR A 671 7.91 -2.94 -2.55
N ALA A 672 8.47 -2.59 -1.40
CA ALA A 672 7.75 -1.89 -0.33
C ALA A 672 8.61 -0.82 0.34
N ARG A 673 7.95 0.24 0.83
CA ARG A 673 8.49 1.24 1.76
C ARG A 673 8.17 0.87 3.21
N VAL A 674 8.80 1.55 4.16
CA VAL A 674 8.48 1.47 5.59
C VAL A 674 7.61 2.66 5.96
N TYR A 675 6.38 2.41 6.38
CA TYR A 675 5.52 3.47 6.88
C TYR A 675 5.82 3.80 8.35
N GLY A 676 5.81 5.09 8.68
CA GLY A 676 6.15 5.63 9.98
C GLY A 676 5.04 5.51 11.03
N SER A 677 4.80 4.32 11.56
CA SER A 677 3.97 4.14 12.77
C SER A 677 4.78 3.63 13.97
N SER A 678 4.14 3.54 15.15
CA SER A 678 4.78 3.00 16.35
C SER A 678 4.81 1.47 16.33
N PHE A 679 5.96 0.90 15.99
CA PHE A 679 6.26 -0.53 16.14
C PHE A 679 7.75 -0.76 16.44
N SER A 680 8.06 -1.87 17.11
CA SER A 680 9.39 -2.12 17.68
C SER A 680 10.50 -2.39 16.66
N ARG A 681 10.14 -2.68 15.40
CA ARG A 681 11.09 -3.04 14.32
C ARG A 681 11.26 -1.96 13.26
N HIS A 682 10.69 -0.78 13.48
CA HIS A 682 10.73 0.33 12.52
C HIS A 682 12.14 0.66 12.07
N ASP A 683 13.06 0.90 13.02
CA ASP A 683 14.43 1.32 12.67
C ASP A 683 15.24 0.18 12.01
N GLU A 684 14.86 -1.09 12.21
CA GLU A 684 15.43 -2.24 11.49
C GLU A 684 14.94 -2.28 10.05
N PHE A 685 13.65 -2.05 9.82
CA PHE A 685 13.04 -2.03 8.51
C PHE A 685 13.51 -0.82 7.69
N TRP A 686 13.53 0.36 8.31
CA TRP A 686 14.04 1.57 7.68
C TRP A 686 15.48 1.38 7.18
N ALA A 687 16.36 0.75 7.97
CA ALA A 687 17.73 0.46 7.53
C ALA A 687 17.80 -0.51 6.33
N ALA A 688 16.80 -1.37 6.14
CA ALA A 688 16.70 -2.23 4.97
C ALA A 688 16.19 -1.45 3.75
N GLU A 689 15.26 -0.52 3.95
CA GLU A 689 14.76 0.37 2.90
C GLU A 689 15.83 1.34 2.42
N ASP A 690 16.54 2.00 3.35
CA ASP A 690 17.68 2.88 3.06
C ASP A 690 18.72 2.19 2.17
N ALA A 691 19.06 0.93 2.49
CA ALA A 691 19.96 0.13 1.66
C ALA A 691 19.40 -0.22 0.28
N ALA A 692 18.08 -0.38 0.14
CA ALA A 692 17.42 -0.64 -1.15
C ALA A 692 17.37 0.64 -2.01
N ARG A 693 17.10 1.79 -1.38
CA ARG A 693 17.15 3.13 -1.98
C ARG A 693 18.54 3.45 -2.52
N ASP A 694 19.56 3.33 -1.67
CA ASP A 694 20.97 3.55 -2.05
C ASP A 694 21.43 2.67 -3.21
N ALA A 695 20.87 1.47 -3.32
CA ALA A 695 21.20 0.51 -4.38
C ALA A 695 20.33 0.68 -5.63
N GLY A 696 19.32 1.56 -5.65
CA GLY A 696 18.33 1.66 -6.72
C GLY A 696 17.58 0.34 -6.95
N THR A 697 17.34 -0.43 -5.89
CA THR A 697 16.72 -1.76 -6.00
C THR A 697 15.21 -1.62 -6.17
N GLY A 698 14.66 -2.35 -7.15
CA GLY A 698 13.22 -2.40 -7.37
C GLY A 698 12.63 -1.03 -7.71
N LEU A 699 11.53 -0.67 -7.05
CA LEU A 699 10.84 0.61 -7.28
C LEU A 699 11.75 1.83 -7.09
N TRP A 700 12.80 1.70 -6.27
CA TRP A 700 13.73 2.78 -5.97
C TRP A 700 14.67 3.13 -7.14
N ALA A 701 14.69 2.35 -8.22
CA ALA A 701 15.48 2.67 -9.41
C ALA A 701 15.13 4.03 -10.04
N ALA A 702 13.87 4.47 -9.92
CA ALA A 702 13.41 5.78 -10.39
C ALA A 702 13.57 6.91 -9.37
N SER A 703 13.99 6.61 -8.12
CA SER A 703 14.09 7.63 -7.08
C SER A 703 15.23 8.61 -7.36
N ASN A 704 14.90 9.90 -7.48
CA ASN A 704 15.87 10.97 -7.63
C ASN A 704 15.53 12.20 -6.75
N PRO A 705 15.78 12.12 -5.44
CA PRO A 705 15.48 13.20 -4.51
C PRO A 705 16.25 14.50 -4.80
N ASP A 706 17.45 14.40 -5.37
CA ASP A 706 18.32 15.55 -5.70
C ASP A 706 17.74 16.44 -6.82
N ASP A 707 16.81 15.94 -7.63
CA ASP A 707 16.18 16.68 -8.73
C ASP A 707 14.73 17.12 -8.41
N SER A 708 14.31 16.92 -7.16
CA SER A 708 12.98 17.33 -6.72
C SER A 708 12.85 18.86 -6.65
N PRO A 709 11.87 19.47 -7.33
CA PRO A 709 11.73 20.92 -7.31
C PRO A 709 11.31 21.44 -5.92
N PRO A 710 11.78 22.63 -5.52
CA PRO A 710 11.35 23.27 -4.28
C PRO A 710 9.88 23.67 -4.36
N ILE A 711 9.08 23.21 -3.40
CA ILE A 711 7.68 23.64 -3.20
C ILE A 711 7.59 24.60 -2.01
N ARG A 712 6.56 25.45 -1.98
CA ARG A 712 6.17 26.29 -0.82
C ARG A 712 7.32 27.07 -0.14
N ASP A 713 8.37 27.44 -0.87
CA ASP A 713 9.56 28.15 -0.34
C ASP A 713 9.44 29.68 -0.48
N ARG A 714 8.30 30.26 -0.06
CA ARG A 714 8.10 31.71 -0.10
C ARG A 714 8.53 32.33 1.24
N PRO A 715 8.85 33.65 1.27
CA PRO A 715 9.18 34.30 2.53
C PRO A 715 8.03 34.23 3.55
N VAL A 716 8.33 33.74 4.75
CA VAL A 716 7.35 33.60 5.84
C VAL A 716 6.70 34.95 6.18
N ALA A 717 5.44 35.11 5.76
CA ALA A 717 4.62 36.29 6.05
C ALA A 717 3.55 36.00 7.10
N GLU A 718 2.93 34.83 7.03
CA GLU A 718 1.88 34.35 7.90
C GLU A 718 2.00 32.82 8.04
N ILE A 719 1.59 32.30 9.19
CA ILE A 719 1.52 30.86 9.47
C ILE A 719 0.10 30.52 9.92
N PHE A 720 -0.34 29.31 9.58
CA PHE A 720 -1.57 28.72 10.10
C PHE A 720 -1.23 27.85 11.30
N ALA A 721 -1.78 28.18 12.47
CA ALA A 721 -1.52 27.44 13.70
C ALA A 721 -2.83 26.81 14.21
N PRO A 722 -3.12 25.54 13.86
CA PRO A 722 -4.34 24.87 14.30
C PRO A 722 -4.30 24.57 15.79
N ASN A 723 -5.41 24.80 16.47
CA ASN A 723 -5.61 24.53 17.90
C ASN A 723 -4.39 24.87 18.79
N PRO A 724 -3.85 26.11 18.74
CA PRO A 724 -2.53 26.35 19.28
C PRO A 724 -2.51 26.51 20.80
N ALA A 725 -1.56 25.86 21.47
CA ALA A 725 -1.19 26.12 22.85
C ALA A 725 -0.24 27.32 22.95
N SER A 726 -0.46 28.21 23.92
CA SER A 726 0.47 29.33 24.15
C SER A 726 1.77 28.87 24.79
N VAL A 727 2.92 29.32 24.28
CA VAL A 727 4.23 28.94 24.82
C VAL A 727 4.54 29.71 26.11
N VAL A 728 5.07 29.03 27.12
CA VAL A 728 5.44 29.59 28.44
C VAL A 728 6.83 29.13 28.88
N ARG A 729 7.41 29.80 29.88
CA ARG A 729 8.68 29.44 30.51
C ARG A 729 8.50 29.30 32.01
N ASP A 730 8.59 28.09 32.57
CA ASP A 730 8.35 27.80 34.00
C ASP A 730 7.02 28.38 34.53
N GLY A 731 5.94 28.31 33.74
CA GLY A 731 4.66 28.96 34.07
C GLY A 731 4.74 30.49 34.12
N LYS A 732 5.68 31.09 33.38
CA LYS A 732 5.85 32.53 33.22
C LYS A 732 5.88 32.90 31.74
N ARG A 733 5.81 34.20 31.48
CA ARG A 733 5.89 34.74 30.12
C ARG A 733 7.26 34.53 29.50
N VAL A 734 7.27 34.14 28.23
CA VAL A 734 8.48 34.05 27.41
C VAL A 734 9.04 35.47 27.16
N PRO A 735 10.36 35.70 27.31
CA PRO A 735 10.95 36.99 26.95
C PRO A 735 10.79 37.29 25.44
N PRO A 736 10.42 38.50 25.02
CA PRO A 736 10.13 38.80 23.62
C PRO A 736 11.25 38.47 22.62
N GLY A 737 12.52 38.47 23.05
CA GLY A 737 13.65 38.10 22.17
C GLY A 737 13.75 36.61 21.84
N HIS A 738 13.03 35.75 22.57
CA HIS A 738 12.94 34.32 22.30
C HIS A 738 11.73 33.98 21.41
N VAL A 739 10.74 34.85 21.32
CA VAL A 739 9.53 34.59 20.53
C VAL A 739 9.84 34.72 19.03
N ARG A 740 9.27 33.83 18.23
CA ARG A 740 9.40 33.80 16.76
C ARG A 740 8.09 34.05 16.05
N ALA A 741 6.98 33.61 16.65
CA ALA A 741 5.63 33.92 16.20
C ALA A 741 4.73 34.31 17.37
N PHE A 742 3.92 35.33 17.15
CA PHE A 742 2.83 35.72 18.05
C PHE A 742 1.51 35.46 17.33
N ALA A 743 0.48 35.14 18.11
CA ALA A 743 -0.90 35.16 17.63
C ALA A 743 -1.28 36.60 17.24
N GLU A 744 -2.19 36.69 16.27
CA GLU A 744 -2.75 37.98 15.84
C GLU A 744 -3.38 38.74 17.02
N SER A 745 -3.34 40.07 16.93
CA SER A 745 -3.75 40.93 18.06
C SER A 745 -5.24 40.82 18.44
N SER A 746 -6.05 40.20 17.59
CA SER A 746 -7.45 39.86 17.82
C SER A 746 -7.67 38.53 18.53
N ALA A 747 -6.65 37.69 18.67
CA ALA A 747 -6.76 36.39 19.32
C ALA A 747 -7.01 36.54 20.83
N GLU A 748 -7.86 35.67 21.37
CA GLU A 748 -8.11 35.54 22.80
C GLU A 748 -7.54 34.21 23.31
N GLN A 749 -7.04 34.21 24.55
CA GLN A 749 -6.44 33.04 25.19
C GLN A 749 -7.42 32.47 26.21
N GLU A 750 -7.75 31.19 26.09
CA GLU A 750 -8.66 30.47 27.00
C GLU A 750 -7.93 29.30 27.69
N GLY A 751 -8.50 28.81 28.81
CA GLY A 751 -8.00 27.59 29.49
C GLY A 751 -6.58 27.64 30.08
N ALA A 752 -5.89 28.79 30.04
CA ALA A 752 -4.46 28.86 30.38
C ALA A 752 -4.17 29.31 31.83
N ASP A 753 -3.22 28.64 32.48
CA ASP A 753 -2.69 29.03 33.80
C ASP A 753 -1.89 30.34 33.74
N THR A 754 -1.15 30.56 32.65
CA THR A 754 -0.35 31.76 32.42
C THR A 754 -0.97 32.61 31.33
N THR A 755 -1.54 33.75 31.73
CA THR A 755 -2.20 34.66 30.79
C THR A 755 -1.27 35.71 30.20
N TYR A 756 -1.37 35.93 28.89
CA TYR A 756 -0.75 37.04 28.16
C TYR A 756 -1.67 38.27 28.15
N ARG A 757 -1.11 39.45 27.87
CA ARG A 757 -1.85 40.73 27.82
C ARG A 757 -1.37 41.45 26.57
N GLY A 758 -2.11 41.33 25.48
CA GLY A 758 -1.62 41.59 24.12
C GLY A 758 -1.09 40.30 23.49
N ASP A 759 -0.12 40.43 22.59
CA ASP A 759 0.43 39.37 21.74
C ASP A 759 0.77 38.08 22.54
N VAL A 760 0.16 36.97 22.11
CA VAL A 760 0.29 35.63 22.72
C VAL A 760 1.38 34.86 21.95
N PRO A 761 2.46 34.38 22.59
CA PRO A 761 3.49 33.61 21.89
C PRO A 761 2.96 32.25 21.42
N LEU A 762 3.09 31.98 20.12
CA LEU A 762 2.78 30.68 19.50
C LEU A 762 4.04 29.87 19.19
N ALA A 763 5.17 30.54 19.01
CA ALA A 763 6.45 29.88 18.78
C ALA A 763 7.59 30.61 19.52
N ALA A 764 8.51 29.87 20.13
CA ALA A 764 9.69 30.43 20.77
C ALA A 764 10.92 29.53 20.56
N ALA A 765 12.12 30.13 20.59
CA ALA A 765 13.38 29.39 20.47
C ALA A 765 14.35 29.78 21.58
N ASP A 766 15.03 28.79 22.15
CA ASP A 766 16.19 28.94 23.03
C ASP A 766 17.46 28.46 22.32
N LYS A 767 18.15 29.40 21.67
CA LYS A 767 19.41 29.14 20.97
C LYS A 767 20.53 28.61 21.86
N SER A 768 20.43 28.78 23.18
CA SER A 768 21.48 28.27 24.07
C SER A 768 21.32 26.80 24.40
N ALA A 769 20.11 26.27 24.21
CA ALA A 769 19.78 24.85 24.37
C ALA A 769 19.54 24.15 23.02
N ASN A 770 19.63 24.88 21.89
CA ASN A 770 19.27 24.39 20.56
C ASN A 770 17.81 23.87 20.46
N VAL A 771 16.88 24.47 21.21
CA VAL A 771 15.46 24.03 21.25
C VAL A 771 14.51 25.09 20.67
N ALA A 772 13.55 24.66 19.87
CA ALA A 772 12.34 25.43 19.52
C ALA A 772 11.08 24.80 20.11
N TYR A 773 10.11 25.65 20.43
CA TYR A 773 8.79 25.29 20.95
C TYR A 773 7.73 25.88 20.03
N LEU A 774 6.90 25.01 19.47
CA LEU A 774 5.78 25.34 18.61
C LEU A 774 4.49 24.94 19.33
N GLY A 775 3.54 25.85 19.42
CA GLY A 775 2.27 25.62 20.11
C GLY A 775 1.27 24.76 19.34
N ALA A 776 1.55 24.46 18.07
CA ALA A 776 0.68 23.73 17.17
C ALA A 776 1.52 22.76 16.31
N PRO A 777 0.91 21.67 15.81
CA PRO A 777 1.53 20.75 14.85
C PRO A 777 1.55 21.40 13.46
N LEU A 778 2.53 22.29 13.22
CA LEU A 778 2.54 23.15 12.03
C LEU A 778 2.80 22.41 10.72
N ILE A 779 3.37 21.20 10.78
CA ILE A 779 3.72 20.37 9.63
C ILE A 779 2.70 19.26 9.35
N SER A 780 1.55 19.32 10.01
CA SER A 780 0.50 18.31 9.90
C SER A 780 -0.20 18.37 8.55
N GLU A 781 -0.29 17.22 7.90
CA GLU A 781 -0.95 17.08 6.60
C GLU A 781 -2.47 17.07 6.68
N SER A 782 -3.07 16.78 7.84
CA SER A 782 -4.53 16.76 8.03
C SER A 782 -5.20 18.12 7.74
N TYR A 783 -4.42 19.17 7.48
CA TYR A 783 -4.88 20.51 7.11
C TYR A 783 -4.65 20.82 5.62
N GLU A 784 -4.20 19.87 4.83
CA GLU A 784 -4.08 19.97 3.38
C GLU A 784 -5.44 19.70 2.73
N ALA A 785 -5.73 20.43 1.65
CA ALA A 785 -7.01 20.29 0.96
C ALA A 785 -7.16 18.95 0.25
N ALA A 786 -6.04 18.34 -0.16
CA ALA A 786 -5.98 16.99 -0.73
C ALA A 786 -6.41 15.93 0.30
N GLU A 787 -6.08 16.13 1.58
CA GLU A 787 -6.51 15.30 2.72
C GLU A 787 -7.96 15.60 3.18
N GLY A 788 -8.75 16.26 2.33
CA GLY A 788 -10.16 16.58 2.63
C GLY A 788 -10.37 17.77 3.57
N TYR A 789 -9.33 18.52 3.95
CA TYR A 789 -9.52 19.71 4.78
C TYR A 789 -10.28 20.79 4.00
N PRO A 790 -11.37 21.39 4.56
CA PRO A 790 -12.29 22.25 3.80
C PRO A 790 -11.70 23.60 3.37
N VAL A 791 -10.46 23.93 3.78
CA VAL A 791 -9.79 25.19 3.50
C VAL A 791 -8.39 24.90 2.96
N ASP A 792 -8.04 25.50 1.83
CA ASP A 792 -6.66 25.44 1.33
C ASP A 792 -5.70 26.21 2.25
N THR A 793 -4.84 25.46 2.94
CA THR A 793 -3.80 26.02 3.83
C THR A 793 -2.42 26.13 3.18
N SER A 794 -2.27 25.73 1.90
CA SER A 794 -1.00 25.77 1.17
C SER A 794 -0.40 27.18 0.99
N GLY A 795 -1.25 28.20 1.15
CA GLY A 795 -0.87 29.61 1.15
C GLY A 795 -0.15 30.09 2.42
N TYR A 796 -0.16 29.31 3.50
CA TYR A 796 0.55 29.63 4.74
C TYR A 796 1.95 29.02 4.74
N GLU A 797 2.94 29.79 5.20
CA GLU A 797 4.35 29.43 5.11
C GLU A 797 4.82 28.61 6.32
N ASN A 798 4.03 27.61 6.70
CA ASN A 798 4.29 26.75 7.86
C ASN A 798 5.61 26.00 7.71
N PHE A 799 5.81 25.36 6.56
CA PHE A 799 6.99 24.54 6.29
C PHE A 799 8.27 25.38 6.26
N ALA A 800 8.25 26.50 5.54
CA ALA A 800 9.35 27.47 5.52
C ALA A 800 9.65 28.06 6.91
N PHE A 801 8.63 28.25 7.76
CA PHE A 801 8.83 28.69 9.14
C PHE A 801 9.54 27.62 9.99
N VAL A 802 9.12 26.36 9.91
CA VAL A 802 9.72 25.26 10.67
C VAL A 802 11.14 24.98 10.19
N ALA A 803 11.37 24.88 8.88
CA ALA A 803 12.70 24.71 8.31
C ALA A 803 13.64 25.88 8.66
N GLY A 804 13.12 27.12 8.64
CA GLY A 804 13.88 28.29 9.07
C GLY A 804 14.27 28.26 10.56
N LEU A 805 13.49 27.59 11.42
CA LEU A 805 13.87 27.37 12.83
C LEU A 805 14.92 26.28 12.97
N VAL A 806 14.83 25.21 12.18
CA VAL A 806 15.87 24.19 12.08
C VAL A 806 17.19 24.85 11.68
N ASP A 807 17.22 25.58 10.56
CA ASP A 807 18.41 26.29 10.05
C ASP A 807 18.95 27.35 11.05
N GLU A 808 18.08 27.92 11.88
CA GLU A 808 18.47 28.90 12.90
C GLU A 808 19.21 28.26 14.09
N LEU A 809 18.88 27.01 14.42
CA LEU A 809 19.33 26.30 15.62
C LEU A 809 20.42 25.28 15.34
N ALA A 810 20.28 24.53 14.25
CA ALA A 810 21.20 23.47 13.86
C ALA A 810 22.60 24.06 13.56
N ARG A 811 23.63 23.28 13.90
CA ARG A 811 25.03 23.62 13.56
C ARG A 811 25.59 22.76 12.44
N ASP A 812 24.97 21.60 12.23
CA ASP A 812 25.38 20.56 11.32
C ASP A 812 24.38 20.49 10.16
N GLU A 813 24.81 19.88 9.06
CA GLU A 813 23.96 19.53 7.91
C GLU A 813 23.54 18.06 8.07
N GLY A 814 22.47 17.64 7.38
CA GLY A 814 21.98 16.27 7.42
C GLY A 814 20.45 16.19 7.41
N PRO A 815 19.89 14.99 7.62
CA PRO A 815 18.44 14.78 7.61
C PRO A 815 17.76 15.47 8.79
N VAL A 816 16.46 15.68 8.64
CA VAL A 816 15.56 16.02 9.74
C VAL A 816 14.86 14.75 10.18
N LEU A 817 15.05 14.36 11.44
CA LEU A 817 14.35 13.21 12.00
C LEU A 817 13.07 13.65 12.69
N ILE A 818 12.03 12.80 12.66
CA ILE A 818 10.85 12.90 13.52
C ILE A 818 10.78 11.68 14.45
N GLU A 819 10.50 11.94 15.72
CA GLU A 819 10.31 10.89 16.72
C GLU A 819 8.87 10.36 16.64
N GLY A 820 8.71 9.05 16.43
CA GLY A 820 7.42 8.37 16.28
C GLY A 820 7.26 7.10 17.11
N GLY A 821 8.16 6.86 18.08
CA GLY A 821 8.17 5.65 18.92
C GLY A 821 7.22 5.69 20.11
N HIS A 822 6.61 6.85 20.42
CA HIS A 822 5.78 7.04 21.61
C HIS A 822 4.27 7.11 21.33
N ASP A 823 3.80 6.33 20.35
CA ASP A 823 2.39 6.14 19.97
C ASP A 823 1.74 7.47 19.53
N GLN A 824 2.37 8.11 18.53
CA GLN A 824 1.93 9.40 17.97
C GLN A 824 1.10 9.28 16.70
N PHE A 825 1.26 8.18 15.97
CA PHE A 825 0.55 7.91 14.71
C PHE A 825 -0.98 7.90 14.91
N GLY A 826 -1.72 8.56 14.02
CA GLY A 826 -3.18 8.60 14.04
C GLY A 826 -3.79 9.48 15.15
N LEU A 827 -3.00 10.22 15.91
CA LEU A 827 -3.52 11.12 16.95
C LEU A 827 -3.78 12.53 16.40
N ASP A 828 -4.97 13.06 16.67
CA ASP A 828 -5.43 14.43 16.32
C ASP A 828 -4.58 15.60 16.88
N TYR A 829 -3.60 15.31 17.74
CA TYR A 829 -2.73 16.28 18.39
C TYR A 829 -1.23 15.99 18.29
N ALA A 830 -0.85 14.89 17.65
CA ALA A 830 0.54 14.48 17.45
C ALA A 830 0.77 14.17 15.97
N LEU A 831 2.03 13.94 15.60
CA LEU A 831 2.42 13.58 14.24
C LEU A 831 3.52 12.53 14.28
N SER A 832 3.40 11.56 13.39
CA SER A 832 4.45 10.71 12.86
C SER A 832 4.98 11.27 11.53
N SER A 833 5.89 10.55 10.84
CA SER A 833 6.26 10.92 9.47
C SER A 833 5.11 10.74 8.49
N GLU A 834 4.24 9.75 8.70
CA GLU A 834 3.05 9.53 7.87
C GLU A 834 2.06 10.69 7.96
N ASP A 835 1.99 11.37 9.11
CA ASP A 835 1.11 12.53 9.30
C ASP A 835 1.74 13.86 8.80
N ALA A 836 2.88 13.78 8.12
CA ALA A 836 3.71 14.92 7.72
C ALA A 836 4.40 14.71 6.36
N ALA A 837 3.84 13.89 5.46
CA ALA A 837 4.46 13.54 4.18
C ALA A 837 4.77 14.79 3.32
N TYR A 838 3.83 15.74 3.26
CA TYR A 838 4.00 17.03 2.56
C TYR A 838 5.15 17.89 3.08
N PHE A 839 5.48 17.77 4.38
CA PHE A 839 6.65 18.45 4.93
C PHE A 839 7.94 17.74 4.55
N GLY A 840 7.92 16.41 4.47
CA GLY A 840 9.00 15.62 3.87
C GLY A 840 9.28 16.06 2.44
N ARG A 841 8.23 16.11 1.60
CA ARG A 841 8.35 16.59 0.22
C ARG A 841 8.88 18.03 0.09
N TYR A 842 8.50 18.91 1.02
CA TYR A 842 9.04 20.25 1.10
C TYR A 842 10.55 20.27 1.40
N LEU A 843 11.02 19.39 2.30
CA LEU A 843 12.43 19.28 2.65
C LEU A 843 13.26 18.61 1.54
N GLU A 844 12.67 17.65 0.83
CA GLU A 844 13.27 16.99 -0.33
C GLU A 844 13.71 18.00 -1.39
N GLY A 845 12.83 18.94 -1.77
CA GLY A 845 13.18 20.03 -2.70
C GLY A 845 14.19 21.07 -2.17
N ARG A 846 14.80 20.78 -1.02
CA ARG A 846 15.88 21.55 -0.38
C ARG A 846 17.08 20.65 -0.04
N ASP A 847 17.20 19.51 -0.71
CA ASP A 847 18.26 18.53 -0.53
C ASP A 847 18.34 18.07 0.96
N THR A 848 17.18 17.80 1.58
CA THR A 848 17.09 17.39 2.98
C THR A 848 16.07 16.25 3.12
N ALA A 849 16.55 15.07 3.50
CA ALA A 849 15.67 13.95 3.84
C ALA A 849 14.89 14.21 5.15
N PHE A 850 13.69 13.64 5.22
CA PHE A 850 12.81 13.66 6.39
C PHE A 850 12.40 12.24 6.76
N GLU A 851 12.80 11.78 7.94
CA GLU A 851 12.69 10.36 8.27
C GLU A 851 12.24 10.14 9.72
N GLN A 852 11.56 9.03 9.98
CA GLN A 852 11.14 8.68 11.33
C GLN A 852 12.19 7.86 12.09
N VAL A 853 12.23 8.01 13.42
CA VAL A 853 12.96 7.17 14.36
C VAL A 853 12.05 6.75 15.52
N ASN A 854 12.08 5.46 15.88
CA ASN A 854 11.22 4.91 16.94
C ASN A 854 11.97 4.54 18.22
N ASP A 855 13.22 4.07 18.16
CA ASP A 855 14.05 3.78 19.34
C ASP A 855 15.28 4.68 19.37
N LEU A 856 15.18 5.82 20.04
CA LEU A 856 16.29 6.78 20.17
C LEU A 856 17.55 6.18 20.82
N THR A 857 17.42 5.08 21.55
CA THR A 857 18.55 4.47 22.28
C THR A 857 19.19 3.30 21.53
N SER A 858 18.63 2.94 20.38
CA SER A 858 19.14 1.85 19.55
C SER A 858 20.48 2.23 18.91
N ALA A 859 21.26 1.21 18.53
CA ALA A 859 22.51 1.45 17.82
C ALA A 859 22.29 2.00 16.40
N ALA A 860 21.22 1.56 15.72
CA ALA A 860 20.86 2.05 14.38
C ALA A 860 20.47 3.53 14.42
N SER A 861 19.68 3.91 15.42
CA SER A 861 19.20 5.27 15.61
C SER A 861 20.31 6.21 16.09
N GLY A 862 21.31 5.69 16.80
CA GLY A 862 22.49 6.47 17.21
C GLY A 862 23.29 6.99 16.03
N GLU A 863 23.50 6.18 14.98
CA GLU A 863 24.21 6.61 13.76
C GLU A 863 23.42 7.69 13.02
N ARG A 864 22.10 7.52 12.90
CA ARG A 864 21.20 8.51 12.27
C ARG A 864 21.15 9.82 13.06
N LEU A 865 21.09 9.77 14.40
CA LEU A 865 21.13 10.95 15.26
C LEU A 865 22.47 11.69 15.19
N ASP A 866 23.60 10.98 15.00
CA ASP A 866 24.92 11.59 14.82
C ASP A 866 25.03 12.38 13.49
N GLU A 867 24.24 11.99 12.48
CA GLU A 867 24.21 12.61 11.15
C GLU A 867 23.09 13.65 10.99
N ALA A 868 22.03 13.57 11.80
CA ALA A 868 20.87 14.45 11.71
C ALA A 868 21.15 15.89 12.12
N LYS A 869 20.57 16.85 11.39
CA LYS A 869 20.61 18.27 11.77
C LYS A 869 19.53 18.65 12.78
N ALA A 870 18.41 17.92 12.79
CA ALA A 870 17.29 18.19 13.68
C ALA A 870 16.51 16.94 14.08
N LEU A 871 15.89 17.01 15.25
CA LEU A 871 14.91 16.06 15.77
C LEU A 871 13.61 16.80 16.09
N VAL A 872 12.54 16.45 15.37
CA VAL A 872 11.17 16.90 15.63
C VAL A 872 10.53 15.94 16.62
N VAL A 873 9.96 16.48 17.70
CA VAL A 873 9.20 15.72 18.69
C VAL A 873 7.83 16.34 18.83
N THR A 874 6.79 15.62 18.44
CA THR A 874 5.40 16.05 18.63
C THR A 874 4.89 15.58 19.99
N THR A 875 3.66 15.92 20.39
CA THR A 875 3.18 15.58 21.74
C THR A 875 2.95 14.08 21.88
N PRO A 876 3.76 13.34 22.66
CA PRO A 876 3.69 11.88 22.65
C PRO A 876 2.54 11.37 23.54
N ARG A 877 2.00 10.18 23.23
CA ARG A 877 1.01 9.53 24.10
C ARG A 877 1.66 8.96 25.35
N PHE A 878 2.84 8.37 25.20
CA PHE A 878 3.63 7.82 26.29
C PHE A 878 4.85 8.68 26.62
N GLY A 879 5.32 8.61 27.86
CA GLY A 879 6.46 9.41 28.30
C GLY A 879 7.80 8.74 28.02
N PHE A 880 8.78 9.56 27.67
CA PHE A 880 10.17 9.15 27.43
C PHE A 880 10.82 8.60 28.71
N THR A 881 11.66 7.60 28.54
CA THR A 881 12.55 7.09 29.58
C THR A 881 13.70 8.06 29.86
N GLU A 882 14.37 7.88 31.01
CA GLU A 882 15.53 8.70 31.38
C GLU A 882 16.68 8.57 30.36
N ALA A 883 16.84 7.41 29.73
CA ALA A 883 17.88 7.17 28.72
C ALA A 883 17.58 7.89 27.39
N GLU A 884 16.32 7.92 26.96
CA GLU A 884 15.92 8.66 25.77
C GLU A 884 16.05 10.17 26.00
N LEU A 885 15.64 10.66 27.17
CA LEU A 885 15.83 12.06 27.54
C LEU A 885 17.32 12.46 27.56
N ASP A 886 18.20 11.61 28.11
CA ASP A 886 19.64 11.82 28.07
C ASP A 886 20.18 11.83 26.61
N THR A 887 19.59 11.04 25.73
CA THR A 887 19.97 10.96 24.31
C THR A 887 19.57 12.24 23.56
N VAL A 888 18.33 12.70 23.72
CA VAL A 888 17.87 13.99 23.15
C VAL A 888 18.71 15.15 23.67
N ALA A 889 19.07 15.13 24.96
CA ALA A 889 19.95 16.13 25.54
C ALA A 889 21.35 16.12 24.94
N SER A 890 21.94 14.94 24.71
CA SER A 890 23.24 14.81 24.05
C SER A 890 23.19 15.34 22.61
N PHE A 891 22.17 14.96 21.85
CA PHE A 891 21.96 15.42 20.48
C PHE A 891 21.93 16.96 20.38
N ALA A 892 21.17 17.60 21.28
CA ALA A 892 21.09 19.06 21.34
C ALA A 892 22.43 19.72 21.75
N ASP A 893 23.15 19.13 22.71
CA ASP A 893 24.46 19.60 23.17
C ASP A 893 25.52 19.52 22.06
N ASP A 894 25.45 18.48 21.22
CA ASP A 894 26.41 18.20 20.15
C ASP A 894 26.20 19.11 18.93
N GLY A 895 25.00 19.64 18.72
CA GLY A 895 24.76 20.64 17.67
C GLY A 895 23.38 20.59 17.03
N GLY A 896 22.66 19.48 17.21
CA GLY A 896 21.35 19.24 16.64
C GLY A 896 20.27 20.18 17.16
N ALA A 897 19.30 20.49 16.30
CA ALA A 897 18.12 21.27 16.68
C ALA A 897 16.99 20.38 17.19
N VAL A 898 16.46 20.65 18.38
CA VAL A 898 15.27 19.95 18.89
C VAL A 898 14.03 20.81 18.69
N ILE A 899 13.09 20.35 17.86
CA ILE A 899 11.86 21.07 17.53
C ILE A 899 10.68 20.40 18.23
N LEU A 900 10.15 21.03 19.27
CA LEU A 900 9.04 20.50 20.06
C LEU A 900 7.71 21.06 19.54
N MET A 901 6.79 20.20 19.10
CA MET A 901 5.47 20.58 18.59
C MET A 901 4.34 20.15 19.53
N GLY A 902 3.75 21.14 20.19
CA GLY A 902 2.60 20.99 21.07
C GLY A 902 1.27 21.10 20.34
N SER A 903 0.19 20.82 21.06
CA SER A 903 -1.18 21.09 20.61
C SER A 903 -2.07 21.50 21.80
N GLY A 904 -3.03 22.37 21.53
CA GLY A 904 -4.08 22.75 22.49
C GLY A 904 -5.07 21.62 22.76
N ARG A 905 -5.26 20.70 21.80
CA ARG A 905 -6.11 19.51 21.92
C ARG A 905 -5.50 18.44 22.83
N ALA A 906 -4.17 18.36 22.89
CA ALA A 906 -3.47 17.35 23.68
C ALA A 906 -3.86 17.40 25.18
N PRO A 907 -4.17 16.25 25.80
CA PRO A 907 -4.51 16.22 27.22
C PRO A 907 -3.32 16.65 28.10
N ALA A 908 -3.62 17.11 29.32
CA ALA A 908 -2.61 17.67 30.21
C ALA A 908 -1.48 16.68 30.57
N SER A 909 -1.77 15.38 30.64
CA SER A 909 -0.76 14.33 30.87
C SER A 909 0.23 14.21 29.72
N GLN A 910 -0.25 14.18 28.48
CA GLN A 910 0.57 14.05 27.28
C GLN A 910 1.43 15.30 27.06
N ARG A 911 0.86 16.49 27.25
CA ARG A 911 1.65 17.73 27.25
C ARG A 911 2.80 17.71 28.26
N SER A 912 2.61 17.07 29.41
CA SER A 912 3.66 16.96 30.43
C SER A 912 4.83 16.08 30.02
N TYR A 913 4.64 15.16 29.05
CA TYR A 913 5.71 14.36 28.47
C TYR A 913 6.57 15.18 27.51
N LEU A 914 5.95 16.00 26.65
CA LEU A 914 6.68 16.94 25.81
C LEU A 914 7.43 18.00 26.65
N ASP A 915 6.81 18.48 27.74
CA ASP A 915 7.47 19.35 28.73
C ASP A 915 8.65 18.67 29.45
N ALA A 916 8.66 17.34 29.55
CA ALA A 916 9.77 16.60 30.14
C ALA A 916 10.98 16.54 29.19
N VAL A 917 10.74 16.36 27.87
CA VAL A 917 11.79 16.48 26.84
C VAL A 917 12.42 17.87 26.92
N ALA A 918 11.58 18.90 26.87
CA ALA A 918 11.95 20.31 27.04
C ALA A 918 12.78 20.62 28.30
N ALA A 919 12.58 19.89 29.39
CA ALA A 919 13.29 20.09 30.65
C ALA A 919 14.61 19.30 30.74
N GLY A 920 14.80 18.29 29.88
CA GLY A 920 16.01 17.48 29.77
C GLY A 920 17.13 18.20 29.00
N VAL A 921 16.76 19.00 28.00
CA VAL A 921 17.60 19.94 27.24
C VAL A 921 17.69 21.31 27.91
#